data_AF-A0A432EJ46-F1
#
_entry.id   AF-A0A432EJ46-F1
#
_cell.length_a   1.000
_cell.length_b   1.000
_cell.length_c   1.000
_cell.angle_alpha   90.00
_cell.angle_beta   90.00
_cell.angle_gamma   90.00
#
_symmetry.space_group_name_H-M   'P 1'
#
loop_
_entity.id
_entity.type
_entity.pdbx_description
1 polymer ?
#
loop_
_entity_poly.entity_id
_entity_poly.type
_entity_poly.pdbx_seq_one_letter_code
_entity_poly.pdbx_strand_id
1 'polypeptide(L)'
;MTGFASSANASSHSALNFDLNQPQSRSGFAQVSPGQAGLDLLLQPGTEGVLEYIAEFSVVRLSKFCVVFKRADYIRTLRLDLLSADNNWLHAGTRRLTWALHEEPVCFAIQPGVYHGFRLGFTGGGGNVPQPMRALVSGAELSAASWLDRPAGALTIALLAALMLIGPGLFLTSLFSRENHTQADLLARIFPWSVVFFLLIYAGMWALQESDAGSGVRLIWLWAGVADVIVLLAALRLGIRGLARMLLSFLPAVLIYLVLVAGLTALLIHGLALPVWELDYQWINQNYTYGAFHAHDPVLHYVNGRAIADNEPFTVYYSNRRLLYYVEDRGILPGVLAAVYRQIQGEMIGLAGRTYGAYALFALACNAMLVFPVMAFVRRYMPSRSIVFGVLLVSLNAFVLVNYYLAWFKLAAAALFLSGLLILLSDNKSLRNWLLAGLSWGLAANMHAGSALMIPLFFLWQAFSLLRAGFVKGLIYPLLLCLIFAATIAPWSLVKARYYPDKHALLISHYLGGRENPDGLLASAKQLFREVPLSQQIKFRAHRVENALRITELKQVYQLFRSAGWRAALDEWNLREFRYTAFVVYPFLLFAVLARLFRTRDDDEIFRAAEHRLEISRARIMFWLSVTTLLVLLFLAYGRYDPDLTYHLPMALPVLMILTAVVAIVHGSRPVRYLFYGWVIFAAWRLALPYL
;
A
#
# COMPACT_ATOMS: atom_id res chain seq x y z
N MET A 1 -35.80 -2.47 -19.83
CA MET A 1 -36.30 -1.15 -20.25
C MET A 1 -35.13 -0.37 -20.82
N THR A 2 -35.30 0.08 -22.05
CA THR A 2 -34.33 0.67 -22.97
C THR A 2 -33.98 2.11 -22.62
N GLY A 3 -32.70 2.46 -22.79
CA GLY A 3 -32.23 3.75 -23.31
C GLY A 3 -32.13 4.91 -22.33
N PHE A 4 -30.90 5.31 -21.98
CA PHE A 4 -30.52 6.72 -21.91
C PHE A 4 -29.06 6.89 -22.34
N ALA A 5 -28.87 7.79 -23.31
CA ALA A 5 -27.63 8.10 -23.98
C ALA A 5 -26.63 8.75 -23.02
N SER A 6 -25.39 8.25 -23.04
CA SER A 6 -24.23 8.90 -22.43
C SER A 6 -23.65 9.93 -23.39
N SER A 7 -23.73 11.21 -23.04
CA SER A 7 -22.81 12.23 -23.53
C SER A 7 -21.43 11.93 -22.95
N ALA A 8 -20.54 11.38 -23.77
CA ALA A 8 -19.17 11.05 -23.38
C ALA A 8 -18.33 12.34 -23.30
N ASN A 9 -18.00 12.76 -22.08
CA ASN A 9 -16.84 13.62 -21.85
C ASN A 9 -15.58 12.76 -22.01
N ALA A 10 -14.84 13.04 -23.08
CA ALA A 10 -13.56 12.44 -23.39
C ALA A 10 -12.48 12.95 -22.43
N SER A 11 -11.88 12.04 -21.67
CA SER A 11 -10.57 12.26 -21.04
C SER A 11 -9.93 10.90 -20.82
N SER A 12 -9.26 10.36 -21.85
CA SER A 12 -8.64 9.05 -21.83
C SER A 12 -7.12 9.11 -21.94
N HIS A 13 -6.43 8.74 -20.85
CA HIS A 13 -4.98 8.61 -20.78
C HIS A 13 -4.57 7.26 -20.18
N SER A 14 -4.91 6.17 -20.88
CA SER A 14 -3.94 5.09 -21.15
C SER A 14 -3.28 5.41 -22.50
N ALA A 15 -2.40 4.56 -23.04
CA ALA A 15 -1.88 4.73 -24.41
C ALA A 15 -3.03 5.19 -25.33
N LEU A 16 -2.92 6.41 -25.89
CA LEU A 16 -3.93 6.96 -26.78
C LEU A 16 -3.92 6.08 -28.03
N ASN A 17 -4.76 5.05 -28.01
CA ASN A 17 -5.01 4.21 -29.15
C ASN A 17 -5.95 5.00 -30.05
N PHE A 18 -5.40 5.51 -31.13
CA PHE A 18 -6.18 6.22 -32.12
C PHE A 18 -6.99 5.19 -32.91
N ASP A 19 -8.33 5.25 -32.81
CA ASP A 19 -9.20 4.48 -33.68
C ASP A 19 -9.10 5.08 -35.09
N LEU A 20 -8.29 4.43 -35.93
CA LEU A 20 -8.01 4.89 -37.28
C LEU A 20 -9.20 4.67 -38.22
N ASN A 21 -10.34 4.14 -37.77
CA ASN A 21 -11.52 3.89 -38.60
C ASN A 21 -12.34 5.16 -38.95
N GLN A 22 -11.98 6.35 -38.44
CA GLN A 22 -12.61 7.63 -38.79
C GLN A 22 -11.62 8.70 -39.33
N PRO A 23 -10.87 8.45 -40.42
CA PRO A 23 -9.96 9.46 -40.96
C PRO A 23 -10.70 10.48 -41.86
N GLN A 24 -10.32 11.76 -41.79
CA GLN A 24 -10.58 12.71 -42.87
C GLN A 24 -9.38 12.66 -43.83
N SER A 25 -9.46 11.91 -44.92
CA SER A 25 -8.41 11.98 -45.94
C SER A 25 -8.54 13.30 -46.71
N ARG A 26 -7.45 14.08 -46.73
CA ARG A 26 -7.33 15.27 -47.59
C ARG A 26 -6.05 15.20 -48.42
N SER A 27 -6.09 14.33 -49.42
CA SER A 27 -5.42 14.48 -50.72
C SER A 27 -5.70 13.20 -51.52
N GLY A 28 -5.95 13.33 -52.82
CA GLY A 28 -6.24 12.19 -53.70
C GLY A 28 -5.16 11.11 -53.65
N PHE A 29 -5.51 9.90 -54.07
CA PHE A 29 -4.61 8.77 -54.40
C PHE A 29 -4.37 7.67 -53.35
N ALA A 30 -4.97 7.71 -52.15
CA ALA A 30 -5.03 6.55 -51.24
C ALA A 30 -6.48 6.04 -51.08
N GLN A 31 -6.74 4.77 -51.42
CA GLN A 31 -8.00 4.11 -51.07
C GLN A 31 -7.91 3.60 -49.62
N VAL A 32 -8.88 4.03 -48.80
CA VAL A 32 -9.03 3.62 -47.40
C VAL A 32 -10.28 2.77 -47.29
N SER A 33 -10.13 1.51 -46.88
CA SER A 33 -11.25 0.60 -46.66
C SER A 33 -11.34 0.23 -45.17
N PRO A 34 -12.45 0.49 -44.47
CA PRO A 34 -12.64 0.04 -43.10
C PRO A 34 -12.67 -1.50 -43.03
N GLY A 35 -11.81 -2.10 -42.19
CA GLY A 35 -11.78 -3.53 -41.92
C GLY A 35 -11.80 -3.81 -40.42
N GLN A 36 -12.22 -5.01 -40.01
CA GLN A 36 -12.50 -5.37 -38.62
C GLN A 36 -11.32 -5.34 -37.61
N ALA A 37 -10.12 -4.86 -37.99
CA ALA A 37 -9.03 -4.55 -37.04
C ALA A 37 -7.86 -3.79 -37.70
N GLY A 38 -8.09 -2.63 -38.32
CA GLY A 38 -7.03 -1.73 -38.81
C GLY A 38 -7.34 -0.94 -40.08
N LEU A 39 -6.44 -0.01 -40.43
CA LEU A 39 -6.51 0.84 -41.61
C LEU A 39 -5.67 0.24 -42.75
N ASP A 40 -6.32 -0.12 -43.85
CA ASP A 40 -5.64 -0.61 -45.06
C ASP A 40 -5.39 0.55 -46.02
N LEU A 41 -4.11 0.84 -46.26
CA LEU A 41 -3.63 1.92 -47.13
C LEU A 41 -3.03 1.31 -48.39
N LEU A 42 -3.62 1.66 -49.55
CA LEU A 42 -3.09 1.31 -50.86
C LEU A 42 -2.50 2.56 -51.53
N LEU A 43 -1.19 2.55 -51.80
CA LEU A 43 -0.44 3.70 -52.35
C LEU A 43 0.12 3.35 -53.73
N GLN A 44 0.06 4.30 -54.67
CA GLN A 44 0.66 4.11 -55.98
C GLN A 44 2.20 4.27 -55.92
N PRO A 45 2.97 3.48 -56.69
CA PRO A 45 4.43 3.61 -56.74
C PRO A 45 4.88 5.04 -57.01
N GLY A 46 5.87 5.53 -56.25
CA GLY A 46 6.42 6.88 -56.41
C GLY A 46 5.56 8.03 -55.86
N THR A 47 4.43 7.73 -55.22
CA THR A 47 3.57 8.75 -54.59
C THR A 47 3.78 8.85 -53.08
N GLU A 48 3.53 10.04 -52.53
CA GLU A 48 3.44 10.27 -51.09
C GLU A 48 1.99 10.09 -50.66
N GLY A 49 1.76 9.17 -49.72
CA GLY A 49 0.48 9.02 -49.04
C GLY A 49 0.46 9.80 -47.75
N VAL A 50 -0.65 10.44 -47.42
CA VAL A 50 -0.81 11.18 -46.16
C VAL A 50 -2.05 10.69 -45.42
N LEU A 51 -1.87 10.28 -44.18
CA LEU A 51 -2.94 10.02 -43.23
C LEU A 51 -2.97 11.14 -42.20
N GLU A 52 -4.10 11.83 -42.09
CA GLU A 52 -4.30 12.92 -41.13
C GLU A 52 -5.35 12.51 -40.10
N TYR A 53 -5.05 12.79 -38.84
CA TYR A 53 -5.94 12.56 -37.71
C TYR A 53 -6.03 13.83 -36.88
N ILE A 54 -7.24 14.37 -36.73
CA ILE A 54 -7.52 15.60 -35.99
C ILE A 54 -8.26 15.22 -34.71
N ALA A 55 -7.54 15.23 -33.60
CA ALA A 55 -8.09 15.19 -32.26
C ALA A 55 -7.09 15.85 -31.32
N GLU A 56 -7.58 16.58 -30.33
CA GLU A 56 -6.72 17.18 -29.33
C GLU A 56 -6.12 16.10 -28.42
N PHE A 57 -4.79 16.11 -28.30
CA PHE A 57 -4.05 15.32 -27.33
C PHE A 57 -2.92 16.13 -26.71
N SER A 58 -2.73 15.96 -25.40
CA SER A 58 -1.65 16.61 -24.66
C SER A 58 -0.51 15.63 -24.43
N VAL A 59 0.69 16.03 -24.82
CA VAL A 59 1.94 15.31 -24.54
C VAL A 59 2.65 16.04 -23.42
N VAL A 60 2.69 15.45 -22.24
CA VAL A 60 3.21 16.14 -21.04
C VAL A 60 4.73 15.93 -20.89
N ARG A 61 5.36 15.01 -21.65
CA ARG A 61 6.78 14.60 -21.56
C ARG A 61 7.35 14.10 -22.88
N LEU A 62 8.66 13.82 -22.93
CA LEU A 62 9.26 13.03 -24.02
C LEU A 62 8.52 11.69 -24.18
N SER A 63 7.62 11.64 -25.15
CA SER A 63 6.84 10.47 -25.52
C SER A 63 7.34 9.93 -26.85
N LYS A 64 7.10 8.65 -27.10
CA LYS A 64 7.22 8.05 -28.42
C LYS A 64 5.84 7.95 -29.06
N PHE A 65 5.68 8.47 -30.26
CA PHE A 65 4.57 8.07 -31.12
C PHE A 65 4.98 6.78 -31.83
N CYS A 66 4.28 5.67 -31.60
CA CYS A 66 4.57 4.40 -32.24
C CYS A 66 3.44 4.03 -33.20
N VAL A 67 3.80 3.71 -34.45
CA VAL A 67 2.87 3.21 -35.46
C VAL A 67 3.09 1.72 -35.60
N VAL A 68 2.03 0.93 -35.39
CA VAL A 68 2.09 -0.54 -35.48
C VAL A 68 1.58 -0.97 -36.84
N PHE A 69 2.41 -1.72 -37.55
CA PHE A 69 2.07 -2.29 -38.86
C PHE A 69 1.77 -3.78 -38.71
N LYS A 70 0.60 -4.24 -39.15
CA LYS A 70 0.38 -5.67 -39.44
C LYS A 70 1.15 -6.09 -40.69
N ARG A 71 1.29 -5.16 -41.64
CA ARG A 71 2.02 -5.36 -42.89
C ARG A 71 2.43 -4.02 -43.46
N ALA A 72 3.68 -3.86 -43.88
CA ALA A 72 4.15 -2.67 -44.59
C ALA A 72 5.04 -3.10 -45.77
N ASP A 73 4.42 -3.26 -46.93
CA ASP A 73 5.11 -3.69 -48.14
C ASP A 73 5.53 -2.47 -48.96
N TYR A 74 6.81 -2.39 -49.32
CA TYR A 74 7.38 -1.40 -50.24
C TYR A 74 7.36 0.08 -49.76
N ILE A 75 6.99 0.33 -48.50
CA ILE A 75 7.16 1.65 -47.85
C ILE A 75 8.62 1.82 -47.42
N ARG A 76 9.27 2.90 -47.86
CA ARG A 76 10.67 3.20 -47.50
C ARG A 76 10.81 4.19 -46.38
N THR A 77 9.91 5.17 -46.28
CA THR A 77 9.95 6.13 -45.18
C THR A 77 8.58 6.39 -44.60
N LEU A 78 8.58 6.59 -43.29
CA LEU A 78 7.45 7.05 -42.50
C LEU A 78 7.84 8.40 -41.88
N ARG A 79 7.02 9.41 -42.12
CA ARG A 79 7.17 10.77 -41.59
C ARG A 79 6.04 11.04 -40.60
N LEU A 80 6.37 11.67 -39.47
CA LEU A 80 5.39 12.16 -38.51
C LEU A 80 5.48 13.69 -38.43
N ASP A 81 4.34 14.35 -38.63
CA ASP A 81 4.14 15.76 -38.30
C ASP A 81 3.01 15.90 -37.26
N LEU A 82 3.09 16.91 -36.41
CA LEU A 82 2.15 17.16 -35.29
C LEU A 82 1.53 18.54 -35.44
N LEU A 83 0.22 18.68 -35.24
CA LEU A 83 -0.48 19.96 -35.31
C LEU A 83 -0.37 20.66 -33.96
N SER A 84 0.34 21.79 -33.87
CA SER A 84 0.50 22.56 -32.62
C SER A 84 -0.77 23.30 -32.21
N ALA A 85 -0.79 23.80 -30.96
CA ALA A 85 -1.84 24.68 -30.44
C ALA A 85 -2.10 25.94 -31.31
N ASP A 86 -1.05 26.43 -31.96
CA ASP A 86 -1.13 27.59 -32.88
C ASP A 86 -1.58 27.20 -34.31
N ASN A 87 -2.12 25.99 -34.50
CA ASN A 87 -2.54 25.41 -35.78
C ASN A 87 -1.42 25.28 -36.84
N ASN A 88 -0.17 25.10 -36.40
CA ASN A 88 0.97 24.87 -37.29
C ASN A 88 1.42 23.41 -37.28
N TRP A 89 1.71 22.84 -38.45
CA TRP A 89 2.30 21.50 -38.56
C TRP A 89 3.79 21.53 -38.23
N LEU A 90 4.17 20.88 -37.13
CA LEU A 90 5.53 20.72 -36.65
C LEU A 90 6.08 19.35 -37.06
N HIS A 91 7.22 19.33 -37.75
CA HIS A 91 7.88 18.09 -38.10
C HIS A 91 8.47 17.40 -36.87
N ALA A 92 7.96 16.21 -36.53
CA ALA A 92 8.44 15.44 -35.39
C ALA A 92 9.57 14.47 -35.75
N GLY A 93 9.59 13.96 -36.99
CA GLY A 93 10.72 13.20 -37.51
C GLY A 93 10.39 12.30 -38.71
N THR A 94 11.44 11.70 -39.27
CA THR A 94 11.35 10.73 -40.38
C THR A 94 12.11 9.46 -40.02
N ARG A 95 11.52 8.29 -40.33
CA ARG A 95 12.10 6.97 -40.13
C ARG A 95 12.20 6.24 -41.47
N ARG A 96 13.38 5.70 -41.76
CA ARG A 96 13.54 4.77 -42.89
C ARG A 96 13.14 3.38 -42.42
N LEU A 97 12.31 2.72 -43.21
CA LEU A 97 11.85 1.36 -42.97
C LEU A 97 12.71 0.40 -43.78
N THR A 98 13.16 -0.69 -43.16
CA THR A 98 13.75 -1.82 -43.86
C THR A 98 12.65 -2.62 -44.56
N TRP A 99 13.00 -3.29 -45.66
CA TRP A 99 12.05 -3.99 -46.52
C TRP A 99 11.27 -5.05 -45.73
N ALA A 100 9.94 -4.96 -45.78
CA ALA A 100 8.95 -5.80 -45.08
C ALA A 100 9.06 -5.74 -43.55
N LEU A 101 8.24 -4.86 -42.93
CA LEU A 101 7.97 -4.90 -41.50
C LEU A 101 6.68 -5.67 -41.26
N HIS A 102 6.78 -6.74 -40.48
CA HIS A 102 5.65 -7.45 -39.89
C HIS A 102 5.68 -7.23 -38.38
N GLU A 103 4.63 -6.62 -37.85
CA GLU A 103 4.32 -6.52 -36.41
C GLU A 103 5.29 -5.68 -35.54
N GLU A 104 6.36 -5.11 -36.09
CA GLU A 104 7.24 -4.21 -35.34
C GLU A 104 6.74 -2.75 -35.31
N PRO A 105 6.66 -2.11 -34.13
CA PRO A 105 6.27 -0.71 -33.99
C PRO A 105 7.38 0.26 -34.44
N VAL A 106 7.02 1.24 -35.27
CA VAL A 106 7.93 2.31 -35.69
C VAL A 106 7.71 3.55 -34.83
N CYS A 107 8.71 3.96 -34.05
CA CYS A 107 8.57 5.00 -33.03
C CYS A 107 9.31 6.33 -33.33
N PHE A 108 8.64 7.45 -33.04
CA PHE A 108 9.13 8.83 -33.15
C PHE A 108 9.18 9.49 -31.78
N ALA A 109 10.26 10.19 -31.43
CA ALA A 109 10.28 11.00 -30.22
C ALA A 109 9.45 12.28 -30.43
N ILE A 110 8.54 12.58 -29.50
CA ILE A 110 7.70 13.77 -29.50
C ILE A 110 8.09 14.65 -28.31
N GLN A 111 8.12 15.96 -28.53
CA GLN A 111 8.33 16.96 -27.48
C GLN A 111 7.07 17.14 -26.62
N PRO A 112 7.19 17.61 -25.37
CA PRO A 112 6.03 18.02 -24.59
C PRO A 112 5.28 19.19 -25.27
N GLY A 113 3.95 19.12 -25.33
CA GLY A 113 3.08 20.15 -25.92
C GLY A 113 1.61 19.69 -26.02
N VAL A 114 0.70 20.66 -26.20
CA VAL A 114 -0.68 20.37 -26.61
C VAL A 114 -0.72 20.33 -28.14
N TYR A 115 -1.25 19.24 -28.68
CA TYR A 115 -1.36 19.03 -30.12
C TYR A 115 -2.82 18.81 -30.51
N HIS A 116 -3.25 19.38 -31.63
CA HIS A 116 -4.62 19.25 -32.15
C HIS A 116 -4.78 18.12 -33.18
N GLY A 117 -3.71 17.37 -33.46
CA GLY A 117 -3.71 16.30 -34.44
C GLY A 117 -2.32 15.82 -34.81
N PHE A 118 -2.25 14.76 -35.61
CA PHE A 118 -1.01 14.25 -36.19
C PHE A 118 -1.21 13.87 -37.67
N ARG A 119 -0.11 13.85 -38.41
CA ARG A 119 -0.05 13.48 -39.82
C ARG A 119 1.06 12.45 -40.03
N LEU A 120 0.70 11.33 -40.65
CA LEU A 120 1.63 10.29 -41.08
C LEU A 120 1.81 10.37 -42.60
N GLY A 121 3.02 10.73 -43.01
CA GLY A 121 3.45 10.70 -44.41
C GLY A 121 4.14 9.38 -44.74
N PHE A 122 3.78 8.77 -45.86
CA PHE A 122 4.34 7.51 -46.33
C PHE A 122 4.97 7.73 -47.70
N THR A 123 6.25 7.38 -47.86
CA THR A 123 6.91 7.43 -49.17
C THR A 123 7.33 6.06 -49.63
N GLY A 124 6.96 5.72 -50.85
CA GLY A 124 7.36 4.48 -51.52
C GLY A 124 8.82 4.41 -51.94
N GLY A 125 9.29 3.20 -52.23
CA GLY A 125 10.52 3.01 -52.97
C GLY A 125 10.39 3.44 -54.43
N GLY A 126 11.23 4.39 -54.86
CA GLY A 126 11.35 4.74 -56.29
C GLY A 126 12.05 3.64 -57.10
N GLY A 127 11.53 3.37 -58.30
CA GLY A 127 12.13 2.53 -59.33
C GLY A 127 11.73 1.04 -59.28
N ASN A 128 10.96 0.59 -60.27
CA ASN A 128 10.69 -0.81 -60.63
C ASN A 128 9.85 -1.68 -59.68
N VAL A 129 8.99 -1.12 -58.83
CA VAL A 129 7.99 -1.93 -58.10
C VAL A 129 6.67 -1.94 -58.88
N PRO A 130 6.29 -3.07 -59.52
CA PRO A 130 5.09 -3.15 -60.39
C PRO A 130 3.78 -3.30 -59.61
N GLN A 131 3.82 -3.44 -58.28
CA GLN A 131 2.63 -3.63 -57.44
C GLN A 131 2.31 -2.37 -56.63
N PRO A 132 1.02 -2.07 -56.39
CA PRO A 132 0.61 -1.04 -55.45
C PRO A 132 1.16 -1.36 -54.05
N MET A 133 1.69 -0.34 -53.39
CA MET A 133 2.26 -0.48 -52.05
C MET A 133 1.11 -0.60 -51.06
N ARG A 134 1.22 -1.53 -50.11
CA ARG A 134 0.16 -1.79 -49.14
C ARG A 134 0.71 -1.68 -47.72
N ALA A 135 0.09 -0.82 -46.93
CA ALA A 135 0.29 -0.80 -45.48
C ALA A 135 -1.01 -1.09 -44.76
N LEU A 136 -1.00 -2.13 -43.93
CA LEU A 136 -2.04 -2.38 -42.97
C LEU A 136 -1.57 -1.87 -41.60
N VAL A 137 -2.05 -0.69 -41.23
CA VAL A 137 -1.78 -0.08 -39.93
C VAL A 137 -2.78 -0.65 -38.93
N SER A 138 -2.32 -1.38 -37.93
CA SER A 138 -3.19 -1.94 -36.88
C SER A 138 -3.52 -0.93 -35.79
N GLY A 139 -2.70 0.10 -35.62
CA GLY A 139 -2.93 1.18 -34.68
C GLY A 139 -1.78 2.18 -34.63
N ALA A 140 -2.05 3.32 -34.03
CA ALA A 140 -1.05 4.26 -33.57
C ALA A 140 -1.24 4.46 -32.07
N GLU A 141 -0.13 4.42 -31.32
CA GLU A 141 -0.12 4.57 -29.87
C GLU A 141 0.90 5.61 -29.43
N LEU A 142 0.56 6.35 -28.40
CA LEU A 142 1.50 7.24 -27.71
C LEU A 142 2.10 6.46 -26.53
N SER A 143 3.32 5.97 -26.71
CA SER A 143 4.07 5.22 -25.71
C SER A 143 5.00 6.17 -24.95
N ALA A 144 5.03 6.10 -23.62
CA ALA A 144 5.96 6.95 -22.87
C ALA A 144 7.40 6.49 -23.08
N ALA A 145 8.30 7.45 -23.32
CA ALA A 145 9.71 7.20 -23.56
C ALA A 145 10.54 7.69 -22.37
N SER A 146 10.26 7.18 -21.17
CA SER A 146 11.01 7.54 -19.96
C SER A 146 11.79 6.35 -19.40
N TRP A 147 12.92 6.63 -18.74
CA TRP A 147 13.59 5.63 -17.89
C TRP A 147 12.70 5.21 -16.70
N LEU A 148 11.67 6.01 -16.38
CA LEU A 148 10.64 5.73 -15.38
C LEU A 148 9.68 4.60 -15.79
N ASP A 149 9.60 4.29 -17.09
CA ASP A 149 8.81 3.18 -17.64
C ASP A 149 9.58 1.85 -17.63
N ARG A 150 10.77 1.85 -17.04
CA ARG A 150 11.59 0.65 -16.83
C ARG A 150 11.46 0.16 -15.39
N PRO A 151 11.61 -1.15 -15.13
CA PRO A 151 11.65 -1.69 -13.77
C PRO A 151 12.63 -0.98 -12.84
N ALA A 152 13.79 -0.56 -13.39
CA ALA A 152 14.78 0.22 -12.66
C ALA A 152 14.24 1.58 -12.17
N GLY A 153 13.42 2.27 -12.97
CA GLY A 153 12.83 3.55 -12.59
C GLY A 153 11.85 3.43 -11.43
N ALA A 154 11.00 2.41 -11.45
CA ALA A 154 10.09 2.10 -10.36
C ALA A 154 10.83 1.76 -9.06
N LEU A 155 11.89 0.95 -9.14
CA LEU A 155 12.76 0.65 -8.01
C LEU A 155 13.42 1.90 -7.44
N THR A 156 13.91 2.82 -8.28
CA THR A 156 14.47 4.09 -7.82
C THR A 156 13.43 4.93 -7.08
N ILE A 157 12.21 5.08 -7.61
CA ILE A 157 11.14 5.82 -6.94
C ILE A 157 10.78 5.19 -5.60
N ALA A 158 10.65 3.86 -5.54
CA ALA A 158 10.32 3.14 -4.32
C ALA A 158 11.40 3.35 -3.23
N LEU A 159 12.68 3.29 -3.61
CA LEU A 159 13.80 3.53 -2.70
C LEU A 159 13.85 4.99 -2.23
N LEU A 160 13.60 5.95 -3.12
CA LEU A 160 13.49 7.36 -2.73
C LEU A 160 12.34 7.59 -1.75
N ALA A 161 11.16 7.00 -2.01
CA ALA A 161 10.02 7.06 -1.10
C ALA A 161 10.34 6.48 0.29
N ALA A 162 11.00 5.31 0.30
CA ALA A 162 11.44 4.65 1.52
C ALA A 162 12.44 5.52 2.32
N LEU A 163 13.42 6.13 1.65
CA LEU A 163 14.41 7.00 2.28
C LEU A 163 13.77 8.29 2.83
N MET A 164 12.88 8.92 2.06
CA MET A 164 12.14 10.11 2.49
C MET A 164 11.27 9.82 3.71
N LEU A 165 10.68 8.62 3.79
CA LEU A 165 9.87 8.21 4.92
C LEU A 165 10.73 7.94 6.15
N ILE A 166 11.77 7.11 6.04
CA ILE A 166 12.54 6.65 7.20
C ILE A 166 13.51 7.72 7.74
N GLY A 167 14.09 8.55 6.87
CA GLY A 167 15.15 9.50 7.21
C GLY A 167 14.78 10.42 8.38
N PRO A 168 13.70 11.22 8.27
CA PRO A 168 13.28 12.10 9.35
C PRO A 168 13.00 11.36 10.67
N GLY A 169 12.40 10.17 10.59
CA GLY A 169 12.15 9.33 11.76
C GLY A 169 13.42 8.89 12.47
N LEU A 170 14.48 8.55 11.73
CA LEU A 170 15.79 8.20 12.28
C LEU A 170 16.44 9.39 13.01
N PHE A 171 16.46 10.57 12.38
CA PHE A 171 17.09 11.76 12.98
C PHE A 171 16.28 12.36 14.14
N LEU A 172 14.95 12.31 14.10
CA LEU A 172 14.14 12.73 15.25
C LEU A 172 14.28 11.74 16.42
N THR A 173 14.37 10.44 16.12
CA THR A 173 14.64 9.44 17.15
C THR A 173 15.99 9.70 17.81
N SER A 174 17.03 10.02 17.04
CA SER A 174 18.35 10.36 17.57
C SER A 174 18.29 11.61 18.45
N LEU A 175 17.66 12.68 17.97
CA LEU A 175 17.51 13.94 18.67
C LEU A 175 16.78 13.79 20.01
N PHE A 176 15.76 12.95 20.09
CA PHE A 176 14.97 12.81 21.31
C PHE A 176 15.34 11.57 22.14
N SER A 177 16.38 10.82 21.78
CA SER A 177 16.85 9.68 22.57
C SER A 177 17.72 10.11 23.76
N ARG A 178 17.53 9.46 24.90
CA ARG A 178 18.47 9.47 26.04
C ARG A 178 19.55 8.41 25.84
N GLU A 179 20.73 8.63 26.42
CA GLU A 179 21.89 7.73 26.33
C GLU A 179 21.60 6.29 26.79
N ASN A 180 20.65 6.10 27.71
CA ASN A 180 20.33 4.79 28.29
C ASN A 180 19.26 3.98 27.52
N HIS A 181 18.80 4.44 26.34
CA HIS A 181 17.80 3.67 25.59
C HIS A 181 18.43 2.47 24.90
N THR A 182 17.74 1.33 24.98
CA THR A 182 18.15 0.15 24.22
C THR A 182 17.89 0.36 22.73
N GLN A 183 18.61 -0.36 21.89
CA GLN A 183 18.40 -0.27 20.44
C GLN A 183 16.97 -0.66 20.01
N ALA A 184 16.32 -1.57 20.76
CA ALA A 184 14.92 -1.93 20.53
C ALA A 184 13.98 -0.73 20.79
N ASP A 185 14.24 0.05 21.83
CA ASP A 185 13.44 1.23 22.17
C ASP A 185 13.53 2.31 21.10
N LEU A 186 14.70 2.45 20.48
CA LEU A 186 14.93 3.43 19.42
C LEU A 186 14.24 3.00 18.12
N LEU A 187 14.33 1.71 17.75
CA LEU A 187 13.64 1.18 16.57
C LEU A 187 12.12 1.41 16.63
N ALA A 188 11.51 1.25 17.82
CA ALA A 188 10.08 1.48 18.03
C ALA A 188 9.66 2.97 17.88
N ARG A 189 10.58 3.92 17.82
CA ARG A 189 10.28 5.36 17.72
C ARG A 189 10.37 5.91 16.31
N ILE A 190 11.04 5.19 15.38
CA ILE A 190 11.31 5.67 14.02
C ILE A 190 10.02 6.03 13.29
N PHE A 191 9.04 5.12 13.25
CA PHE A 191 7.84 5.35 12.46
C PHE A 191 6.90 6.43 13.03
N PRO A 192 6.60 6.47 14.34
CA PRO A 192 5.84 7.58 14.91
C PRO A 192 6.44 8.95 14.58
N TRP A 193 7.77 9.11 14.69
CA TRP A 193 8.43 10.38 14.37
C TRP A 193 8.44 10.72 12.88
N SER A 194 8.55 9.71 12.02
CA SER A 194 8.39 9.90 10.57
C SER A 194 7.01 10.47 10.23
N VAL A 195 5.94 9.90 10.80
CA VAL A 195 4.56 10.40 10.59
C VAL A 195 4.40 11.82 11.14
N VAL A 196 4.90 12.11 12.34
CA VAL A 196 4.87 13.47 12.91
C VAL A 196 5.57 14.47 12.01
N PHE A 197 6.73 14.12 11.46
CA PHE A 197 7.44 14.98 10.51
C PHE A 197 6.60 15.29 9.27
N PHE A 198 5.99 14.29 8.63
CA PHE A 198 5.12 14.53 7.48
C PHE A 198 3.89 15.38 7.82
N LEU A 199 3.33 15.25 9.03
CA LEU A 199 2.25 16.12 9.51
C LEU A 199 2.70 17.57 9.71
N LEU A 200 3.94 17.81 10.15
CA LEU A 200 4.52 19.16 10.23
C LEU A 200 4.70 19.77 8.84
N ILE A 201 5.17 18.98 7.87
CA ILE A 201 5.27 19.42 6.47
C ILE A 201 3.89 19.74 5.91
N TYR A 202 2.88 18.92 6.19
CA TYR A 202 1.49 19.22 5.82
C TYR A 202 0.98 20.54 6.42
N ALA A 203 1.25 20.80 7.70
CA ALA A 203 0.88 22.08 8.32
C ALA A 203 1.57 23.27 7.63
N GLY A 204 2.84 23.11 7.22
CA GLY A 204 3.55 24.11 6.45
C GLY A 204 3.03 24.28 5.02
N MET A 205 2.55 23.21 4.37
CA MET A 205 1.85 23.32 3.07
C MET A 205 0.64 24.24 3.17
N TRP A 206 -0.17 24.06 4.22
CA TRP A 206 -1.35 24.86 4.45
C TRP A 206 -0.99 26.34 4.66
N ALA A 207 0.02 26.62 5.50
CA ALA A 207 0.50 27.99 5.72
C ALA A 207 1.06 28.64 4.43
N LEU A 208 1.68 27.85 3.55
CA LEU A 208 2.19 28.32 2.26
C LEU A 208 1.08 28.55 1.23
N GLN A 209 0.00 27.75 1.24
CA GLN A 209 -1.14 27.92 0.35
C GLN A 209 -1.90 29.22 0.60
N GLU A 210 -1.90 29.73 1.84
CA GLU A 210 -2.46 31.05 2.16
C GLU A 210 -1.58 32.22 1.70
N SER A 211 -0.33 31.94 1.32
CA SER A 211 0.56 32.94 0.69
C SER A 211 0.47 32.80 -0.84
N ASP A 212 0.20 33.89 -1.57
CA ASP A 212 -0.05 33.97 -3.03
C ASP A 212 1.09 33.49 -3.97
N ALA A 213 2.01 32.65 -3.49
CA ALA A 213 3.23 32.36 -4.19
C ALA A 213 3.48 30.86 -4.39
N GLY A 214 3.94 30.52 -5.60
CA GLY A 214 4.02 29.17 -6.17
C GLY A 214 4.37 28.06 -5.18
N SER A 215 3.46 27.09 -5.06
CA SER A 215 3.31 26.21 -3.89
C SER A 215 4.26 25.00 -3.84
N GLY A 216 4.62 24.43 -4.99
CA GLY A 216 5.36 23.16 -5.05
C GLY A 216 6.84 23.26 -4.68
N VAL A 217 7.60 24.12 -5.38
CA VAL A 217 9.05 24.31 -5.14
C VAL A 217 9.33 24.75 -3.69
N ARG A 218 8.48 25.63 -3.13
CA ARG A 218 8.59 26.08 -1.73
C ARG A 218 8.39 24.94 -0.74
N LEU A 219 7.53 23.98 -1.06
CA LEU A 219 7.34 22.81 -0.22
C LEU A 219 8.57 21.90 -0.21
N ILE A 220 9.25 21.71 -1.34
CA ILE A 220 10.53 20.99 -1.37
C ILE A 220 11.54 21.69 -0.47
N TRP A 221 11.67 23.02 -0.59
CA TRP A 221 12.59 23.79 0.25
C TRP A 221 12.21 23.75 1.73
N LEU A 222 10.91 23.76 2.06
CA LEU A 222 10.45 23.57 3.42
C LEU A 222 10.80 22.18 3.93
N TRP A 223 10.52 21.12 3.16
CA TRP A 223 10.87 19.76 3.52
C TRP A 223 12.36 19.59 3.73
N ALA A 224 13.17 20.05 2.78
CA ALA A 224 14.62 19.98 2.83
C ALA A 224 15.16 20.81 4.00
N GLY A 225 14.69 22.04 4.17
CA GLY A 225 15.10 22.93 5.26
C GLY A 225 14.76 22.36 6.65
N VAL A 226 13.55 21.81 6.84
CA VAL A 226 13.18 21.18 8.11
C VAL A 226 14.00 19.90 8.34
N ALA A 227 14.23 19.09 7.29
CA ALA A 227 15.08 17.91 7.39
C ALA A 227 16.52 18.28 7.76
N ASP A 228 17.11 19.29 7.11
CA ASP A 228 18.46 19.78 7.37
C ASP A 228 18.59 20.35 8.78
N VAL A 229 17.59 21.11 9.27
CA VAL A 229 17.56 21.59 10.65
C VAL A 229 17.53 20.41 11.63
N ILE A 230 16.73 19.38 11.37
CA ILE A 230 16.69 18.19 12.22
C ILE A 230 18.05 17.48 12.24
N VAL A 231 18.69 17.30 11.07
CA VAL A 231 20.01 16.68 10.97
C VAL A 231 21.05 17.52 11.71
N LEU A 232 21.03 18.85 11.53
CA LEU A 232 21.93 19.78 12.21
C LEU A 232 21.75 19.70 13.73
N LEU A 233 20.50 19.75 14.22
CA LEU A 233 20.22 19.62 15.65
C LEU A 233 20.67 18.27 16.21
N ALA A 234 20.49 17.19 15.46
CA ALA A 234 20.98 15.87 15.86
C ALA A 234 22.52 15.82 15.91
N ALA A 235 23.19 16.44 14.93
CA ALA A 235 24.64 16.56 14.88
C ALA A 235 25.20 17.43 16.01
N LEU A 236 24.54 18.54 16.35
CA LEU A 236 24.90 19.41 17.46
C LEU A 236 24.74 18.70 18.81
N ARG A 237 23.66 17.93 18.99
CA ARG A 237 23.40 17.18 20.22
C ARG A 237 24.39 16.02 20.45
N LEU A 238 24.68 15.24 19.42
CA LEU A 238 25.44 13.98 19.54
C LEU A 238 26.92 14.14 19.15
N GLY A 239 27.28 15.25 18.51
CA GLY A 239 28.50 15.38 17.72
C GLY A 239 28.47 14.53 16.45
N ILE A 240 29.24 14.91 15.43
CA ILE A 240 29.30 14.19 14.14
C ILE A 240 29.69 12.72 14.33
N ARG A 241 30.67 12.45 15.22
CA ARG A 241 31.11 11.08 15.53
C ARG A 241 30.05 10.27 16.29
N GLY A 242 29.24 10.92 17.14
CA GLY A 242 28.13 10.26 17.84
C GLY A 242 26.98 9.94 16.88
N LEU A 243 26.63 10.89 16.03
CA LEU A 243 25.63 10.70 14.98
C LEU A 243 26.03 9.58 14.01
N ALA A 244 27.29 9.57 13.53
CA ALA A 244 27.79 8.52 12.65
C ALA A 244 27.72 7.12 13.30
N ARG A 245 28.18 6.98 14.55
CA ARG A 245 28.06 5.72 15.31
C ARG A 245 26.62 5.27 15.45
N MET A 246 25.70 6.21 15.72
CA MET A 246 24.29 5.90 15.84
C MET A 246 23.70 5.44 14.50
N LEU A 247 23.96 6.13 13.40
CA LEU A 247 23.52 5.74 12.06
C LEU A 247 24.06 4.37 11.67
N LEU A 248 25.34 4.10 11.94
CA LEU A 248 25.95 2.77 11.73
C LEU A 248 25.25 1.68 12.54
N SER A 249 24.78 1.99 13.76
CA SER A 249 24.02 1.03 14.56
C SER A 249 22.65 0.69 13.92
N PHE A 250 22.01 1.64 13.23
CA PHE A 250 20.75 1.41 12.52
C PHE A 250 20.92 0.83 11.12
N LEU A 251 22.12 0.90 10.54
CA LEU A 251 22.39 0.48 9.17
C LEU A 251 21.83 -0.93 8.84
N PRO A 252 21.97 -1.97 9.69
CA PRO A 252 21.37 -3.27 9.39
C PRO A 252 19.84 -3.23 9.27
N ALA A 253 19.17 -2.44 10.13
CA ALA A 253 17.72 -2.32 10.11
C ALA A 253 17.25 -1.54 8.86
N VAL A 254 17.96 -0.47 8.51
CA VAL A 254 17.70 0.32 7.29
C VAL A 254 17.91 -0.55 6.05
N LEU A 255 19.00 -1.31 5.97
CA LEU A 255 19.27 -2.19 4.83
C LEU A 255 18.19 -3.25 4.65
N ILE A 256 17.76 -3.92 5.73
CA ILE A 256 16.67 -4.90 5.65
C ILE A 256 15.37 -4.25 5.16
N TYR A 257 15.04 -3.05 5.66
CA TYR A 257 13.87 -2.29 5.20
C TYR A 257 13.96 -1.96 3.70
N LEU A 258 15.10 -1.45 3.23
CA LEU A 258 15.30 -1.12 1.82
C LEU A 258 15.26 -2.36 0.92
N VAL A 259 15.87 -3.47 1.34
CA VAL A 259 15.82 -4.75 0.61
C VAL A 259 14.38 -5.27 0.54
N LEU A 260 13.62 -5.17 1.64
CA LEU A 260 12.21 -5.55 1.65
C LEU A 260 11.40 -4.69 0.68
N VAL A 261 11.56 -3.36 0.70
CA VAL A 261 10.88 -2.46 -0.23
C VAL A 261 11.26 -2.76 -1.68
N ALA A 262 12.54 -2.97 -1.97
CA ALA A 262 13.02 -3.30 -3.31
C ALA A 262 12.46 -4.65 -3.79
N GLY A 263 12.46 -5.68 -2.94
CA GLY A 263 11.92 -7.01 -3.27
C GLY A 263 10.40 -6.97 -3.49
N LEU A 264 9.65 -6.28 -2.64
CA LEU A 264 8.21 -6.09 -2.80
C LEU A 264 7.88 -5.28 -4.06
N THR A 265 8.68 -4.25 -4.37
CA THR A 265 8.55 -3.49 -5.62
C THR A 265 8.80 -4.41 -6.81
N ALA A 266 9.89 -5.18 -6.81
CA ALA A 266 10.18 -6.14 -7.88
C ALA A 266 9.04 -7.14 -8.11
N LEU A 267 8.38 -7.61 -7.04
CA LEU A 267 7.18 -8.45 -7.13
C LEU A 267 5.98 -7.70 -7.71
N LEU A 268 5.72 -6.48 -7.25
CA LEU A 268 4.61 -5.65 -7.72
C LEU A 268 4.72 -5.36 -9.22
N ILE A 269 5.93 -5.11 -9.70
CA ILE A 269 6.19 -4.71 -11.10
C ILE A 269 6.38 -5.93 -12.02
N HIS A 270 6.47 -7.14 -11.48
CA HIS A 270 6.72 -8.36 -12.24
C HIS A 270 5.54 -8.67 -13.17
N GLY A 271 5.82 -8.80 -14.47
CA GLY A 271 4.80 -9.10 -15.48
C GLY A 271 3.88 -7.94 -15.85
N LEU A 272 4.10 -6.72 -15.33
CA LEU A 272 3.36 -5.52 -15.72
C LEU A 272 4.01 -4.85 -16.94
N ALA A 273 3.19 -4.49 -17.95
CA ALA A 273 3.57 -3.49 -18.95
C ALA A 273 3.43 -2.09 -18.33
N LEU A 274 4.47 -1.24 -18.39
CA LEU A 274 4.56 -0.02 -17.57
C LEU A 274 4.54 1.30 -18.39
N PRO A 275 3.46 1.70 -19.09
CA PRO A 275 3.39 3.00 -19.74
C PRO A 275 2.92 4.07 -18.73
N VAL A 276 3.86 4.60 -17.93
CA VAL A 276 3.72 5.57 -16.83
C VAL A 276 2.64 5.25 -15.77
N TRP A 277 2.57 4.02 -15.27
CA TRP A 277 2.03 3.76 -13.92
C TRP A 277 0.61 4.29 -13.63
N GLU A 278 -0.24 4.26 -14.67
CA GLU A 278 -1.67 4.62 -14.80
C GLU A 278 -2.11 5.92 -14.12
N LEU A 279 -2.27 6.95 -14.96
CA LEU A 279 -2.38 8.39 -14.66
C LEU A 279 -3.55 8.78 -13.74
N ASP A 280 -4.56 7.93 -13.60
CA ASP A 280 -5.68 8.09 -12.69
C ASP A 280 -6.31 6.73 -12.33
N TYR A 281 -7.02 6.65 -11.20
CA TYR A 281 -7.64 5.40 -10.70
C TYR A 281 -8.69 4.79 -11.64
N GLN A 282 -9.16 5.56 -12.62
CA GLN A 282 -10.15 5.14 -13.62
C GLN A 282 -9.58 4.16 -14.66
N TRP A 283 -8.26 4.04 -14.75
CA TRP A 283 -7.55 3.24 -15.76
C TRP A 283 -7.02 1.91 -15.22
N ILE A 284 -7.23 1.61 -13.94
CA ILE A 284 -6.77 0.39 -13.27
C ILE A 284 -7.38 -0.84 -13.96
N ASN A 285 -6.55 -1.55 -14.72
CA ASN A 285 -6.97 -2.77 -15.42
C ASN A 285 -7.33 -3.88 -14.39
N GLN A 286 -8.62 -4.21 -14.32
CA GLN A 286 -9.23 -5.09 -13.31
C GLN A 286 -8.62 -6.50 -13.24
N ASN A 287 -7.92 -6.93 -14.30
CA ASN A 287 -7.35 -8.27 -14.39
C ASN A 287 -5.95 -8.39 -13.77
N TYR A 288 -5.18 -7.30 -13.68
CA TYR A 288 -3.77 -7.35 -13.26
C TYR A 288 -3.54 -6.92 -11.79
N THR A 289 -4.56 -6.37 -11.13
CA THR A 289 -4.57 -6.07 -9.68
C THR A 289 -5.41 -7.08 -8.88
N TYR A 290 -5.44 -8.34 -9.34
CA TYR A 290 -6.23 -9.46 -8.81
C TYR A 290 -7.73 -9.15 -8.74
N GLY A 291 -8.51 -9.68 -9.71
CA GLY A 291 -9.98 -9.61 -9.77
C GLY A 291 -10.76 -10.25 -8.61
N ALA A 292 -10.28 -10.19 -7.37
CA ALA A 292 -10.99 -10.66 -6.19
C ALA A 292 -11.66 -9.47 -5.48
N PHE A 293 -12.74 -8.94 -6.07
CA PHE A 293 -13.75 -8.09 -5.42
C PHE A 293 -13.24 -6.73 -4.86
N HIS A 294 -13.80 -5.60 -5.31
CA HIS A 294 -14.05 -4.46 -4.41
C HIS A 294 -12.86 -3.71 -3.75
N ALA A 295 -11.65 -3.65 -4.34
CA ALA A 295 -10.49 -2.93 -3.78
C ALA A 295 -10.58 -1.38 -3.84
N HIS A 296 -11.68 -0.79 -3.35
CA HIS A 296 -11.88 0.66 -3.24
C HIS A 296 -10.99 1.31 -2.17
N ASP A 297 -10.57 0.58 -1.13
CA ASP A 297 -9.79 1.15 -0.01
C ASP A 297 -8.41 1.70 -0.44
N PRO A 298 -7.59 0.96 -1.21
CA PRO A 298 -6.34 1.49 -1.79
C PRO A 298 -6.54 2.74 -2.64
N VAL A 299 -7.60 2.77 -3.46
CA VAL A 299 -7.93 3.89 -4.36
C VAL A 299 -8.45 5.10 -3.57
N LEU A 300 -9.23 4.87 -2.51
CA LEU A 300 -9.81 5.91 -1.67
C LEU A 300 -8.73 6.80 -1.06
N HIS A 301 -7.65 6.22 -0.55
CA HIS A 301 -6.57 6.99 0.06
C HIS A 301 -5.74 7.77 -0.98
N TYR A 302 -5.56 7.23 -2.19
CA TYR A 302 -4.97 7.97 -3.31
C TYR A 302 -5.82 9.20 -3.67
N VAL A 303 -7.12 8.98 -3.87
CA VAL A 303 -8.10 10.01 -4.21
C VAL A 303 -8.15 11.09 -3.13
N ASN A 304 -8.15 10.71 -1.85
CA ASN A 304 -8.11 11.67 -0.76
C ASN A 304 -6.82 12.49 -0.77
N GLY A 305 -5.68 11.86 -1.02
CA GLY A 305 -4.40 12.57 -1.13
C GLY A 305 -4.38 13.54 -2.31
N ARG A 306 -4.98 13.17 -3.44
CA ARG A 306 -5.14 14.04 -4.61
C ARG A 306 -6.04 15.23 -4.30
N ALA A 307 -7.23 14.99 -3.76
CA ALA A 307 -8.17 16.05 -3.41
C ALA A 307 -7.56 17.07 -2.42
N ILE A 308 -6.85 16.60 -1.41
CA ILE A 308 -6.15 17.46 -0.44
C ILE A 308 -5.01 18.23 -1.12
N ALA A 309 -4.17 17.56 -1.91
CA ALA A 309 -3.01 18.18 -2.55
C ALA A 309 -3.42 19.26 -3.57
N ASP A 310 -4.45 18.98 -4.35
CA ASP A 310 -4.89 19.82 -5.47
C ASP A 310 -6.01 20.81 -5.03
N ASN A 311 -6.35 20.83 -3.73
CA ASN A 311 -7.42 21.63 -3.12
C ASN A 311 -8.78 21.47 -3.83
N GLU A 312 -9.09 20.24 -4.23
CA GLU A 312 -10.33 19.90 -4.92
C GLU A 312 -11.38 19.39 -3.92
N PRO A 313 -12.66 19.71 -4.11
CA PRO A 313 -13.71 19.19 -3.25
C PRO A 313 -13.83 17.66 -3.42
N PHE A 314 -13.90 16.93 -2.30
CA PHE A 314 -14.04 15.46 -2.31
C PHE A 314 -15.24 14.98 -3.16
N THR A 315 -16.30 15.80 -3.29
CA THR A 315 -17.50 15.49 -4.09
C THR A 315 -17.20 15.17 -5.56
N VAL A 316 -16.10 15.68 -6.12
CA VAL A 316 -15.63 15.36 -7.48
C VAL A 316 -15.41 13.85 -7.66
N TYR A 317 -14.96 13.19 -6.60
CA TYR A 317 -14.56 11.78 -6.63
C TYR A 317 -15.63 10.83 -6.10
N TYR A 318 -16.43 11.27 -5.14
CA TYR A 318 -17.43 10.43 -4.47
C TYR A 318 -18.86 10.60 -5.01
N SER A 319 -19.12 11.58 -5.90
CA SER A 319 -20.42 11.73 -6.55
C SER A 319 -20.78 10.51 -7.43
N ASN A 320 -22.08 10.24 -7.58
CA ASN A 320 -22.61 9.15 -8.41
C ASN A 320 -22.14 7.72 -8.03
N ARG A 321 -21.76 7.49 -6.76
CA ARG A 321 -21.34 6.16 -6.25
C ARG A 321 -20.15 5.57 -7.02
N ARG A 322 -19.24 6.41 -7.52
CA ARG A 322 -18.01 5.97 -8.20
C ARG A 322 -17.09 5.14 -7.31
N LEU A 323 -17.17 5.33 -5.99
CA LEU A 323 -16.48 4.52 -4.98
C LEU A 323 -17.50 3.91 -4.00
N LEU A 324 -17.18 2.71 -3.49
CA LEU A 324 -18.01 1.99 -2.51
C LEU A 324 -18.07 2.69 -1.16
N TYR A 325 -16.98 3.30 -0.74
CA TYR A 325 -16.84 4.02 0.51
C TYR A 325 -16.74 5.52 0.25
N TYR A 326 -17.29 6.31 1.15
CA TYR A 326 -17.12 7.75 1.17
C TYR A 326 -15.89 8.13 2.00
N VAL A 327 -15.48 9.40 1.89
CA VAL A 327 -14.30 9.92 2.59
C VAL A 327 -14.41 9.74 4.11
N GLU A 328 -15.60 9.94 4.68
CA GLU A 328 -15.88 9.85 6.12
C GLU A 328 -15.79 8.43 6.70
N ASP A 329 -15.88 7.40 5.85
CA ASP A 329 -15.89 5.99 6.26
C ASP A 329 -14.51 5.48 6.67
N ARG A 330 -13.43 6.21 6.33
CA ARG A 330 -12.04 5.79 6.54
C ARG A 330 -11.24 6.81 7.35
N GLY A 331 -10.07 6.38 7.79
CA GLY A 331 -9.09 7.27 8.43
C GLY A 331 -8.44 8.17 7.38
N ILE A 332 -8.22 9.45 7.72
CA ILE A 332 -7.74 10.45 6.77
C ILE A 332 -6.21 10.54 6.69
N LEU A 333 -5.50 10.05 7.72
CA LEU A 333 -4.04 10.17 7.80
C LEU A 333 -3.30 9.65 6.56
N PRO A 334 -3.65 8.48 5.97
CA PRO A 334 -2.97 8.03 4.76
C PRO A 334 -3.16 8.99 3.58
N GLY A 335 -4.34 9.61 3.46
CA GLY A 335 -4.61 10.64 2.44
C GLY A 335 -3.76 11.89 2.67
N VAL A 336 -3.64 12.35 3.92
CA VAL A 336 -2.77 13.49 4.27
C VAL A 336 -1.31 13.21 3.93
N LEU A 337 -0.79 12.03 4.32
CA LEU A 337 0.58 11.64 4.01
C LEU A 337 0.82 11.52 2.50
N ALA A 338 -0.16 10.94 1.78
CA ALA A 338 -0.13 10.83 0.33
C ALA A 338 -0.16 12.20 -0.36
N ALA A 339 -0.89 13.19 0.19
CA ALA A 339 -0.93 14.55 -0.34
C ALA A 339 0.44 15.23 -0.26
N VAL A 340 1.11 15.15 0.89
CA VAL A 340 2.47 15.68 1.08
C VAL A 340 3.44 15.00 0.12
N TYR A 341 3.40 13.67 0.07
CA TYR A 341 4.28 12.88 -0.81
C TYR A 341 4.07 13.23 -2.29
N ARG A 342 2.80 13.31 -2.73
CA ARG A 342 2.41 13.67 -4.10
C ARG A 342 2.96 15.04 -4.49
N GLN A 343 2.87 16.03 -3.62
CA GLN A 343 3.38 17.37 -3.93
C GLN A 343 4.92 17.35 -4.06
N ILE A 344 5.64 16.71 -3.12
CA ILE A 344 7.11 16.62 -3.21
C ILE A 344 7.55 15.85 -4.47
N GLN A 345 6.97 14.69 -4.74
CA GLN A 345 7.31 13.89 -5.93
C GLN A 345 6.87 14.54 -7.22
N GLY A 346 5.71 15.19 -7.23
CA GLY A 346 5.20 15.94 -8.35
C GLY A 346 6.13 17.06 -8.80
N GLU A 347 6.94 17.60 -7.89
CA GLU A 347 7.95 18.61 -8.20
C GLU A 347 9.30 17.96 -8.58
N MET A 348 9.71 16.88 -7.91
CA MET A 348 10.99 16.20 -8.20
C MET A 348 11.00 15.46 -9.54
N ILE A 349 9.91 14.77 -9.85
CA ILE A 349 9.80 13.87 -11.01
C ILE A 349 8.54 14.13 -11.83
N GLY A 350 7.92 15.31 -11.70
CA GLY A 350 6.76 15.80 -12.47
C GLY A 350 5.54 14.85 -12.45
N LEU A 351 4.88 14.67 -13.60
CA LEU A 351 3.64 13.88 -13.71
C LEU A 351 3.76 12.45 -13.16
N ALA A 352 4.92 11.80 -13.28
CA ALA A 352 5.15 10.47 -12.73
C ALA A 352 4.98 10.42 -11.20
N GLY A 353 5.33 11.51 -10.50
CA GLY A 353 5.12 11.64 -9.06
C GLY A 353 3.65 11.83 -8.65
N ARG A 354 2.76 12.04 -9.63
CA ARG A 354 1.31 12.25 -9.45
C ARG A 354 0.47 11.03 -9.85
N THR A 355 1.10 9.93 -10.26
CA THR A 355 0.36 8.72 -10.68
C THR A 355 -0.08 7.85 -9.50
N TYR A 356 -1.02 6.94 -9.75
CA TYR A 356 -1.39 5.93 -8.76
C TYR A 356 -0.21 5.02 -8.42
N GLY A 357 0.63 4.67 -9.39
CA GLY A 357 1.80 3.82 -9.13
C GLY A 357 2.82 4.43 -8.17
N ALA A 358 3.14 5.73 -8.29
CA ALA A 358 4.01 6.39 -7.32
C ALA A 358 3.41 6.36 -5.90
N TYR A 359 2.11 6.57 -5.79
CA TYR A 359 1.38 6.41 -4.53
C TYR A 359 1.42 4.96 -4.01
N ALA A 360 1.27 3.96 -4.87
CA ALA A 360 1.31 2.54 -4.47
C ALA A 360 2.69 2.16 -3.91
N LEU A 361 3.77 2.65 -4.52
CA LEU A 361 5.14 2.46 -4.01
C LEU A 361 5.35 3.15 -2.66
N PHE A 362 4.79 4.34 -2.47
CA PHE A 362 4.78 5.02 -1.18
C PHE A 362 3.99 4.25 -0.11
N ALA A 363 2.80 3.74 -0.45
CA ALA A 363 1.98 2.96 0.47
C ALA A 363 2.66 1.65 0.86
N LEU A 364 3.31 0.98 -0.10
CA LEU A 364 4.16 -0.19 0.14
C LEU A 364 5.30 0.16 1.11
N ALA A 365 6.01 1.27 0.88
CA ALA A 365 7.07 1.74 1.78
C ALA A 365 6.55 2.03 3.19
N CYS A 366 5.34 2.59 3.32
CA CYS A 366 4.66 2.80 4.60
C CYS A 366 4.30 1.48 5.30
N ASN A 367 3.73 0.51 4.58
CA ASN A 367 3.40 -0.80 5.14
C ASN A 367 4.64 -1.58 5.56
N ALA A 368 5.74 -1.47 4.82
CA ALA A 368 7.03 -2.05 5.16
C ALA A 368 7.65 -1.48 6.46
N MET A 369 7.18 -0.32 6.96
CA MET A 369 7.62 0.22 8.26
C MET A 369 7.27 -0.71 9.44
N LEU A 370 6.38 -1.70 9.25
CA LEU A 370 6.14 -2.79 10.20
C LEU A 370 7.44 -3.49 10.64
N VAL A 371 8.45 -3.50 9.77
CA VAL A 371 9.72 -4.15 10.05
C VAL A 371 10.40 -3.60 11.32
N PHE A 372 10.34 -2.29 11.59
CA PHE A 372 11.02 -1.68 12.73
C PHE A 372 10.53 -2.19 14.10
N PRO A 373 9.22 -2.16 14.41
CA PRO A 373 8.73 -2.75 15.64
C PRO A 373 8.89 -4.27 15.68
N VAL A 374 8.87 -4.98 14.54
CA VAL A 374 9.19 -6.42 14.49
C VAL A 374 10.64 -6.68 14.91
N MET A 375 11.60 -5.93 14.38
CA MET A 375 13.01 -6.03 14.76
C MET A 375 13.23 -5.67 16.24
N ALA A 376 12.54 -4.64 16.74
CA ALA A 376 12.58 -4.27 18.15
C ALA A 376 12.08 -5.41 19.05
N PHE A 377 10.98 -6.06 18.66
CA PHE A 377 10.45 -7.23 19.35
C PHE A 377 11.45 -8.40 19.34
N VAL A 378 12.05 -8.69 18.19
CA VAL A 378 13.05 -9.76 18.05
C VAL A 378 14.27 -9.50 18.92
N ARG A 379 14.80 -8.28 18.93
CA ARG A 379 15.92 -7.91 19.80
C ARG A 379 15.58 -8.02 21.28
N ARG A 380 14.34 -7.70 21.65
CA ARG A 380 13.88 -7.79 23.04
C ARG A 380 13.72 -9.23 23.53
N TYR A 381 13.09 -10.09 22.73
CA TYR A 381 12.69 -11.43 23.17
C TYR A 381 13.58 -12.57 22.64
N MET A 382 14.40 -12.30 21.63
CA MET A 382 15.28 -13.28 20.96
C MET A 382 16.67 -12.65 20.65
N PRO A 383 17.40 -12.12 21.65
CA PRO A 383 18.61 -11.31 21.43
C PRO A 383 19.75 -12.03 20.73
N SER A 384 19.83 -13.37 20.86
CA SER A 384 20.85 -14.21 20.20
C SER A 384 20.50 -14.59 18.76
N ARG A 385 19.35 -14.14 18.25
CA ARG A 385 18.87 -14.48 16.90
C ARG A 385 19.09 -13.33 15.93
N SER A 386 19.33 -13.70 14.68
CA SER A 386 19.42 -12.73 13.59
C SER A 386 18.10 -11.96 13.46
N ILE A 387 18.20 -10.65 13.29
CA ILE A 387 17.04 -9.78 13.06
C ILE A 387 16.34 -10.14 11.74
N VAL A 388 17.12 -10.58 10.74
CA VAL A 388 16.62 -11.06 9.44
C VAL A 388 15.64 -12.22 9.64
N PHE A 389 15.96 -13.14 10.56
CA PHE A 389 15.10 -14.27 10.86
C PHE A 389 13.71 -13.81 11.32
N GLY A 390 13.64 -12.83 12.23
CA GLY A 390 12.36 -12.30 12.72
C GLY A 390 11.52 -11.61 11.65
N VAL A 391 12.16 -10.90 10.72
CA VAL A 391 11.47 -10.27 9.58
C VAL A 391 10.92 -11.32 8.62
N LEU A 392 11.70 -12.35 8.30
CA LEU A 392 11.25 -13.47 7.48
C LEU A 392 10.04 -14.16 8.09
N LEU A 393 10.05 -14.42 9.39
CA LEU A 393 8.93 -15.10 10.06
C LEU A 393 7.58 -14.39 9.93
N VAL A 394 7.56 -13.06 9.99
CA VAL A 394 6.33 -12.28 9.82
C VAL A 394 5.93 -12.20 8.35
N SER A 395 6.90 -12.11 7.44
CA SER A 395 6.66 -11.91 6.01
C SER A 395 6.37 -13.20 5.23
N LEU A 396 6.69 -14.38 5.75
CA LEU A 396 6.55 -15.68 5.08
C LEU A 396 5.18 -16.36 5.27
N ASN A 397 4.11 -15.56 5.14
CA ASN A 397 2.75 -16.07 4.99
C ASN A 397 2.05 -15.25 3.89
N ALA A 398 1.14 -15.89 3.14
CA ALA A 398 0.48 -15.25 1.99
C ALA A 398 -0.23 -13.95 2.39
N PHE A 399 -0.82 -13.92 3.59
CA PHE A 399 -1.56 -12.77 4.07
C PHE A 399 -0.71 -11.50 4.27
N VAL A 400 0.40 -11.58 5.00
CA VAL A 400 1.27 -10.42 5.26
C VAL A 400 1.95 -9.97 3.98
N LEU A 401 2.43 -10.92 3.16
CA LEU A 401 3.00 -10.62 1.84
C LEU A 401 2.00 -9.83 1.00
N VAL A 402 0.73 -10.24 1.03
CA VAL A 402 -0.33 -9.55 0.30
C VAL A 402 -0.57 -8.13 0.81
N ASN A 403 -0.67 -7.97 2.13
CA ASN A 403 -0.94 -6.67 2.71
C ASN A 403 0.25 -5.69 2.62
N TYR A 404 1.45 -6.17 2.27
CA TYR A 404 2.54 -5.27 1.89
C TYR A 404 2.32 -4.63 0.52
N TYR A 405 1.83 -5.38 -0.46
CA TYR A 405 1.62 -4.86 -1.82
C TYR A 405 0.32 -4.08 -1.97
N LEU A 406 -0.73 -4.44 -1.20
CA LEU A 406 -1.96 -3.66 -1.19
C LEU A 406 -1.65 -2.30 -0.59
N ALA A 407 -2.01 -1.20 -1.27
CA ALA A 407 -1.93 0.16 -0.74
C ALA A 407 -3.00 0.43 0.35
N TRP A 408 -3.22 -0.57 1.20
CA TRP A 408 -4.07 -0.56 2.36
C TRP A 408 -3.21 -0.42 3.61
N PHE A 409 -3.33 0.70 4.32
CA PHE A 409 -2.40 1.10 5.38
C PHE A 409 -2.58 0.36 6.71
N LYS A 410 -2.98 -0.91 6.68
CA LYS A 410 -3.17 -1.69 7.90
C LYS A 410 -1.87 -2.16 8.53
N LEU A 411 -0.86 -2.53 7.73
CA LEU A 411 0.45 -2.91 8.29
C LEU A 411 1.16 -1.67 8.83
N ALA A 412 0.99 -0.51 8.19
CA ALA A 412 1.41 0.78 8.75
C ALA A 412 0.69 1.07 10.09
N ALA A 413 -0.63 0.90 10.15
CA ALA A 413 -1.38 1.07 11.40
C ALA A 413 -0.91 0.09 12.49
N ALA A 414 -0.64 -1.17 12.14
CA ALA A 414 -0.05 -2.14 13.05
C ALA A 414 1.34 -1.71 13.53
N ALA A 415 2.19 -1.19 12.64
CA ALA A 415 3.52 -0.71 12.99
C ALA A 415 3.45 0.38 14.07
N LEU A 416 2.53 1.35 13.93
CA LEU A 416 2.31 2.41 14.92
C LEU A 416 1.75 1.86 16.25
N PHE A 417 0.81 0.91 16.19
CA PHE A 417 0.29 0.28 17.40
C PHE A 417 1.38 -0.48 18.18
N LEU A 418 2.15 -1.32 17.48
CA LEU A 418 3.25 -2.09 18.06
C LEU A 418 4.36 -1.19 18.60
N SER A 419 4.64 -0.08 17.91
CA SER A 419 5.57 0.95 18.37
C SER A 419 5.14 1.53 19.73
N GLY A 420 3.87 1.93 19.86
CA GLY A 420 3.33 2.43 21.13
C GLY A 420 3.37 1.37 22.24
N LEU A 421 3.07 0.10 21.93
CA LEU A 421 3.16 -1.00 22.88
C LEU A 421 4.61 -1.23 23.35
N LEU A 422 5.57 -1.28 22.43
CA LEU A 422 6.99 -1.46 22.74
C LEU A 422 7.55 -0.29 23.56
N ILE A 423 7.11 0.94 23.30
CA ILE A 423 7.48 2.13 24.09
C ILE A 423 7.00 1.98 25.55
N LEU A 424 5.79 1.46 25.78
CA LEU A 424 5.30 1.18 27.14
C LEU A 424 6.02 -0.01 27.79
N LEU A 425 6.36 -1.05 27.02
CA LEU A 425 7.12 -2.20 27.53
C LEU A 425 8.57 -1.86 27.90
N SER A 426 9.15 -0.86 27.23
CA SER A 426 10.47 -0.31 27.55
C SER A 426 10.49 0.28 28.97
N ASP A 427 9.61 1.24 29.23
CA ASP A 427 9.48 1.88 30.52
C ASP A 427 8.10 2.52 30.67
N ASN A 428 7.18 1.82 31.34
CA ASN A 428 5.84 2.31 31.65
C ASN A 428 5.82 3.27 32.86
N LYS A 429 6.96 3.61 33.47
CA LYS A 429 7.05 4.60 34.55
C LYS A 429 7.41 6.00 34.04
N SER A 430 7.71 6.13 32.75
CA SER A 430 8.00 7.41 32.10
C SER A 430 6.73 8.04 31.52
N LEU A 431 6.38 9.24 32.00
CA LEU A 431 5.25 10.03 31.45
C LEU A 431 5.37 10.20 29.94
N ARG A 432 6.58 10.51 29.46
CA ARG A 432 6.86 10.70 28.03
C ARG A 432 6.49 9.47 27.21
N ASN A 433 6.72 8.26 27.73
CA ASN A 433 6.39 7.03 27.02
C ASN A 433 4.87 6.83 26.92
N TRP A 434 4.09 7.24 27.93
CA TRP A 434 2.62 7.25 27.86
C TRP A 434 2.08 8.24 26.84
N LEU A 435 2.65 9.45 26.80
CA LEU A 435 2.29 10.45 25.78
C LEU A 435 2.60 9.95 24.36
N LEU A 436 3.80 9.39 24.15
CA LEU A 436 4.20 8.83 22.85
C LEU A 436 3.37 7.61 22.45
N ALA A 437 2.98 6.76 23.40
CA ALA A 437 2.10 5.64 23.14
C ALA A 437 0.69 6.11 22.76
N GLY A 438 0.14 7.11 23.46
CA GLY A 438 -1.15 7.73 23.11
C GLY A 438 -1.14 8.35 21.71
N LEU A 439 -0.07 9.05 21.38
CA LEU A 439 0.14 9.59 20.03
C LEU A 439 0.22 8.47 19.00
N SER A 440 1.05 7.45 19.23
CA SER A 440 1.24 6.33 18.30
C SER A 440 -0.06 5.56 18.06
N TRP A 441 -0.84 5.31 19.12
CA TRP A 441 -2.13 4.63 19.01
C TRP A 441 -3.21 5.50 18.36
N GLY A 442 -3.20 6.82 18.59
CA GLY A 442 -4.09 7.76 17.91
C GLY A 442 -3.77 7.86 16.41
N LEU A 443 -2.48 7.90 16.04
CA LEU A 443 -2.03 7.85 14.66
C LEU A 443 -2.39 6.50 14.02
N ALA A 444 -2.24 5.38 14.74
CA ALA A 444 -2.63 4.05 14.25
C ALA A 444 -4.14 3.99 13.92
N ALA A 445 -5.00 4.56 14.77
CA ALA A 445 -6.44 4.63 14.55
C ALA A 445 -6.81 5.56 13.38
N ASN A 446 -6.08 6.67 13.18
CA ASN A 446 -6.25 7.53 12.00
C ASN A 446 -5.70 6.90 10.71
N MET A 447 -4.72 6.01 10.81
CA MET A 447 -4.19 5.24 9.68
C MET A 447 -5.17 4.16 9.26
N HIS A 448 -5.75 3.45 10.23
CA HIS A 448 -6.81 2.47 10.02
C HIS A 448 -7.68 2.35 11.28
N ALA A 449 -8.97 2.72 11.17
CA ALA A 449 -9.88 2.83 12.31
C ALA A 449 -10.03 1.53 13.13
N GLY A 450 -9.93 0.36 12.48
CA GLY A 450 -9.95 -0.94 13.17
C GLY A 450 -8.87 -1.09 14.24
N SER A 451 -7.76 -0.35 14.16
CA SER A 451 -6.69 -0.40 15.17
C SER A 451 -7.13 0.09 16.55
N ALA A 452 -8.16 0.96 16.61
CA ALA A 452 -8.73 1.41 17.88
C ALA A 452 -9.34 0.27 18.69
N LEU A 453 -9.86 -0.76 18.01
CA LEU A 453 -10.52 -1.91 18.63
C LEU A 453 -9.54 -2.80 19.43
N MET A 454 -8.23 -2.68 19.19
CA MET A 454 -7.21 -3.43 19.94
C MET A 454 -6.80 -2.76 21.25
N ILE A 455 -6.99 -1.45 21.36
CA ILE A 455 -6.44 -0.64 22.45
C ILE A 455 -6.95 -1.05 23.83
N PRO A 456 -8.26 -1.31 24.06
CA PRO A 456 -8.81 -1.43 25.40
C PRO A 456 -8.10 -2.45 26.31
N LEU A 457 -7.89 -3.69 25.83
CA LEU A 457 -7.28 -4.74 26.66
C LEU A 457 -5.80 -4.48 26.95
N PHE A 458 -5.05 -3.98 25.96
CA PHE A 458 -3.64 -3.63 26.15
C PHE A 458 -3.48 -2.40 27.07
N PHE A 459 -4.36 -1.41 26.93
CA PHE A 459 -4.43 -0.25 27.82
C PHE A 459 -4.71 -0.67 29.26
N LEU A 460 -5.74 -1.49 29.50
CA LEU A 460 -6.10 -1.96 30.83
C LEU A 460 -4.96 -2.73 31.49
N TRP A 461 -4.28 -3.59 30.73
CA TRP A 461 -3.10 -4.31 31.24
C TRP A 461 -1.99 -3.36 31.69
N GLN A 462 -1.62 -2.38 30.85
CA GLN A 462 -0.56 -1.42 31.17
C GLN A 462 -0.97 -0.50 32.35
N ALA A 463 -2.19 0.01 32.35
CA ALA A 463 -2.71 0.87 33.42
C ALA A 463 -2.75 0.12 34.76
N PHE A 464 -3.25 -1.11 34.78
CA PHE A 464 -3.28 -1.95 35.97
C PHE A 464 -1.87 -2.26 36.49
N SER A 465 -0.92 -2.53 35.60
CA SER A 465 0.48 -2.77 35.99
C SER A 465 1.11 -1.55 36.66
N LEU A 466 0.78 -0.33 36.20
CA LEU A 466 1.29 0.91 36.76
C LEU A 466 0.58 1.29 38.07
N LEU A 467 -0.73 1.08 38.16
CA LEU A 467 -1.50 1.28 39.40
C LEU A 467 -0.94 0.46 40.56
N ARG A 468 -0.54 -0.79 40.31
CA ARG A 468 0.14 -1.64 41.31
C ARG A 468 1.48 -1.07 41.79
N ALA A 469 2.15 -0.26 40.97
CA ALA A 469 3.43 0.37 41.32
C ALA A 469 3.27 1.75 41.98
N GLY A 470 2.09 2.38 41.90
CA GLY A 470 1.78 3.65 42.56
C GLY A 470 0.49 4.30 42.04
N PHE A 471 -0.41 4.66 42.96
CA PHE A 471 -1.76 5.13 42.66
C PHE A 471 -1.79 6.39 41.78
N VAL A 472 -1.06 7.44 42.16
CA VAL A 472 -1.09 8.74 41.45
C VAL A 472 -0.60 8.61 40.01
N LYS A 473 0.56 7.98 39.80
CA LYS A 473 1.10 7.73 38.45
C LYS A 473 0.21 6.78 37.66
N GLY A 474 -0.31 5.74 38.31
CA GLY A 474 -1.22 4.76 37.72
C GLY A 474 -2.58 5.33 37.30
N LEU A 475 -2.99 6.49 37.82
CA LEU A 475 -4.20 7.18 37.38
C LEU A 475 -3.90 8.25 36.32
N ILE A 476 -2.90 9.11 36.56
CA ILE A 476 -2.63 10.27 35.72
C ILE A 476 -2.07 9.86 34.35
N TYR A 477 -1.14 8.91 34.30
CA TYR A 477 -0.47 8.58 33.02
C TYR A 477 -1.42 7.90 32.03
N PRO A 478 -2.26 6.91 32.42
CA PRO A 478 -3.27 6.37 31.52
C PRO A 478 -4.28 7.43 31.06
N LEU A 479 -4.69 8.36 31.93
CA LEU A 479 -5.57 9.46 31.56
C LEU A 479 -4.91 10.36 30.48
N LEU A 480 -3.65 10.72 30.66
CA LEU A 480 -2.91 11.52 29.69
C LEU A 480 -2.72 10.78 28.35
N LEU A 481 -2.55 9.46 28.36
CA LEU A 481 -2.56 8.66 27.13
C LEU A 481 -3.92 8.78 26.43
N CYS A 482 -5.03 8.63 27.15
CA CYS A 482 -6.37 8.79 26.58
C CYS A 482 -6.58 10.20 26.00
N LEU A 483 -6.10 11.24 26.69
CA LEU A 483 -6.18 12.62 26.21
C LEU A 483 -5.37 12.83 24.93
N ILE A 484 -4.13 12.34 24.86
CA ILE A 484 -3.32 12.45 23.63
C ILE A 484 -3.92 11.63 22.49
N PHE A 485 -4.41 10.42 22.78
CA PHE A 485 -5.12 9.60 21.80
C PHE A 485 -6.33 10.35 21.23
N ALA A 486 -7.17 10.93 22.10
CA ALA A 486 -8.32 11.71 21.71
C ALA A 486 -7.92 12.95 20.89
N ALA A 487 -6.91 13.70 21.34
CA ALA A 487 -6.40 14.87 20.64
C ALA A 487 -5.86 14.53 19.23
N THR A 488 -5.29 13.34 19.06
CA THR A 488 -4.78 12.87 17.77
C THR A 488 -5.91 12.50 16.80
N ILE A 489 -7.06 12.01 17.31
CA ILE A 489 -8.22 11.63 16.50
C ILE A 489 -9.19 12.79 16.25
N ALA A 490 -9.25 13.74 17.19
CA ALA A 490 -10.21 14.82 17.21
C ALA A 490 -10.29 15.62 15.89
N PRO A 491 -9.19 16.01 15.21
CA PRO A 491 -9.29 16.82 14.00
C PRO A 491 -10.18 16.19 12.93
N TRP A 492 -9.99 14.90 12.63
CA TRP A 492 -10.81 14.22 11.64
C TRP A 492 -12.24 13.97 12.12
N SER A 493 -12.41 13.61 13.40
CA SER A 493 -13.74 13.42 13.98
C SER A 493 -14.57 14.70 13.97
N LEU A 494 -13.97 15.87 14.22
CA LEU A 494 -14.64 17.17 14.17
C LEU A 494 -15.06 17.52 12.74
N VAL A 495 -14.20 17.27 11.75
CA VAL A 495 -14.54 17.45 10.34
C VAL A 495 -15.72 16.53 9.94
N LYS A 496 -15.69 15.26 10.36
CA LYS A 496 -16.79 14.32 10.12
C LYS A 496 -18.10 14.81 10.72
N ALA A 497 -18.09 15.19 11.99
CA ALA A 497 -19.28 15.67 12.69
C ALA A 497 -19.86 16.96 12.08
N ARG A 498 -19.02 17.81 11.47
CA ARG A 498 -19.46 19.08 10.89
C ARG A 498 -20.00 18.95 9.47
N TYR A 499 -19.41 18.09 8.65
CA TYR A 499 -19.64 18.09 7.20
C TYR A 499 -20.32 16.82 6.66
N TYR A 500 -20.38 15.75 7.45
CA TYR A 500 -20.88 14.46 6.98
C TYR A 500 -21.95 13.92 7.94
N PRO A 501 -22.97 13.20 7.41
CA PRO A 501 -23.96 12.54 8.25
C PRO A 501 -23.32 11.42 9.08
N ASP A 502 -23.76 11.25 10.32
CA ASP A 502 -23.20 10.29 11.26
C ASP A 502 -23.64 8.84 10.99
N LYS A 503 -23.11 8.24 9.93
CA LYS A 503 -23.56 6.92 9.44
C LYS A 503 -22.91 5.72 10.13
N HIS A 504 -21.70 5.87 10.69
CA HIS A 504 -20.91 4.76 11.27
C HIS A 504 -20.96 3.44 10.45
N ALA A 505 -20.95 3.53 9.12
CA ALA A 505 -21.40 2.45 8.23
C ALA A 505 -20.71 1.09 8.49
N LEU A 506 -19.41 1.15 8.82
CA LEU A 506 -18.61 -0.04 9.15
C LEU A 506 -19.01 -0.68 10.49
N LEU A 507 -19.23 0.12 11.55
CA LEU A 507 -19.63 -0.42 12.83
C LEU A 507 -21.04 -1.02 12.76
N ILE A 508 -21.95 -0.33 12.07
CA ILE A 508 -23.32 -0.81 11.86
C ILE A 508 -23.33 -2.11 11.05
N SER A 509 -22.58 -2.17 9.94
CA SER A 509 -22.51 -3.38 9.10
C SER A 509 -21.86 -4.57 9.81
N HIS A 510 -20.77 -4.37 10.57
CA HIS A 510 -20.01 -5.45 11.18
C HIS A 510 -20.56 -5.90 12.55
N TYR A 511 -21.13 -4.99 13.34
CA TYR A 511 -21.53 -5.27 14.73
C TYR A 511 -23.03 -5.16 15.00
N LEU A 512 -23.81 -4.50 14.13
CA LEU A 512 -25.25 -4.32 14.31
C LEU A 512 -26.11 -4.95 13.20
N GLY A 513 -25.47 -5.64 12.25
CA GLY A 513 -26.17 -6.36 11.18
C GLY A 513 -26.86 -5.44 10.17
N GLY A 514 -26.35 -4.23 9.98
CA GLY A 514 -26.93 -3.26 9.06
C GLY A 514 -28.15 -2.51 9.59
N ARG A 515 -28.49 -2.66 10.88
CA ARG A 515 -29.59 -1.92 11.52
C ARG A 515 -29.13 -0.49 11.78
N GLU A 516 -29.51 0.40 10.88
CA GLU A 516 -29.21 1.83 10.96
C GLU A 516 -30.41 2.59 11.53
N ASN A 517 -30.12 3.47 12.47
CA ASN A 517 -31.08 4.41 13.05
C ASN A 517 -30.59 5.85 12.81
N PRO A 518 -31.45 6.77 12.33
CA PRO A 518 -31.08 8.16 12.09
C PRO A 518 -30.54 8.90 13.33
N ASP A 519 -30.92 8.46 14.53
CA ASP A 519 -30.46 9.05 15.80
C ASP A 519 -29.04 8.56 16.20
N GLY A 520 -28.34 7.84 15.32
CA GLY A 520 -26.93 7.47 15.45
C GLY A 520 -26.68 6.06 15.97
N LEU A 521 -25.41 5.78 16.29
CA LEU A 521 -24.93 4.43 16.63
C LEU A 521 -25.58 3.84 17.88
N LEU A 522 -25.80 4.65 18.93
CA LEU A 522 -26.41 4.18 20.17
C LEU A 522 -27.89 3.80 19.96
N ALA A 523 -28.61 4.57 19.15
CA ALA A 523 -29.99 4.27 18.79
C ALA A 523 -30.07 3.01 17.92
N SER A 524 -29.15 2.86 16.96
CA SER A 524 -28.95 1.65 16.16
C SER A 524 -28.72 0.40 17.03
N ALA A 525 -27.87 0.53 18.06
CA ALA A 525 -27.64 -0.55 19.02
C ALA A 525 -28.90 -0.88 19.83
N LYS A 526 -29.59 0.14 20.38
CA LYS A 526 -30.87 -0.05 21.10
C LYS A 526 -31.91 -0.73 20.23
N GLN A 527 -31.99 -0.36 18.95
CA GLN A 527 -32.88 -0.98 17.98
C GLN A 527 -32.58 -2.47 17.81
N LEU A 528 -31.31 -2.86 17.64
CA LEU A 528 -30.92 -4.29 17.61
C LEU A 528 -31.38 -5.04 18.86
N PHE A 529 -31.18 -4.47 20.06
CA PHE A 529 -31.60 -5.11 21.31
C PHE A 529 -33.12 -5.21 21.47
N ARG A 530 -33.89 -4.32 20.83
CA ARG A 530 -35.36 -4.38 20.81
C ARG A 530 -35.88 -5.42 19.82
N GLU A 531 -35.29 -5.48 18.63
CA GLU A 531 -35.73 -6.36 17.55
C GLU A 531 -35.27 -7.80 17.71
N VAL A 532 -34.08 -8.01 18.28
CA VAL A 532 -33.46 -9.32 18.41
C VAL A 532 -33.19 -9.63 19.89
N PRO A 533 -33.89 -10.62 20.48
CA PRO A 533 -33.65 -11.03 21.85
C PRO A 533 -32.18 -11.40 22.10
N LEU A 534 -31.66 -11.03 23.28
CA LEU A 534 -30.26 -11.28 23.66
C LEU A 534 -29.88 -12.77 23.54
N SER A 535 -30.80 -13.69 23.84
CA SER A 535 -30.56 -15.13 23.70
C SER A 535 -30.28 -15.53 22.24
N GLN A 536 -30.96 -14.94 21.27
CA GLN A 536 -30.69 -15.15 19.84
C GLN A 536 -29.35 -14.51 19.44
N GLN A 537 -29.06 -13.32 19.94
CA GLN A 537 -27.77 -12.66 19.69
C GLN A 537 -26.60 -13.50 20.20
N ILE A 538 -26.68 -14.02 21.43
CA ILE A 538 -25.64 -14.87 22.03
C ILE A 538 -25.46 -16.14 21.21
N LYS A 539 -26.54 -16.84 20.83
CA LYS A 539 -26.47 -18.05 20.00
C LYS A 539 -25.79 -17.79 18.66
N PHE A 540 -26.19 -16.72 17.98
CA PHE A 540 -25.59 -16.33 16.70
C PHE A 540 -24.09 -16.02 16.84
N ARG A 541 -23.73 -15.24 17.86
CA ARG A 541 -22.34 -14.81 18.12
C ARG A 541 -21.45 -15.98 18.53
N ALA A 542 -21.95 -16.89 19.37
CA ALA A 542 -21.23 -18.11 19.74
C ALA A 542 -20.96 -18.99 18.51
N HIS A 543 -21.96 -19.16 17.64
CA HIS A 543 -21.79 -19.90 16.39
C HIS A 543 -20.78 -19.23 15.43
N ARG A 544 -20.72 -17.89 15.39
CA ARG A 544 -19.68 -17.17 14.62
C ARG A 544 -18.27 -17.41 15.16
N VAL A 545 -18.09 -17.44 16.48
CA VAL A 545 -16.79 -17.76 17.10
C VAL A 545 -16.37 -19.20 16.76
N GLU A 546 -17.30 -20.13 16.77
CA GLU A 546 -17.06 -21.51 16.33
C GLU A 546 -16.66 -21.57 14.84
N ASN A 547 -17.40 -20.90 13.96
CA ASN A 547 -17.10 -20.85 12.53
C ASN A 547 -15.76 -20.17 12.23
N ALA A 548 -15.32 -19.23 13.07
CA ALA A 548 -14.01 -18.59 12.94
C ALA A 548 -12.83 -19.55 13.17
N LEU A 549 -13.06 -20.73 13.77
CA LEU A 549 -12.06 -21.81 13.81
C LEU A 549 -11.89 -22.51 12.45
N ARG A 550 -12.78 -22.28 11.49
CA ARG A 550 -12.63 -22.76 10.11
C ARG A 550 -12.33 -24.26 9.99
N ILE A 551 -12.93 -25.04 10.89
CA ILE A 551 -12.72 -26.50 10.96
C ILE A 551 -13.22 -27.17 9.67
N THR A 552 -14.29 -26.66 9.09
CA THR A 552 -14.84 -27.16 7.81
C THR A 552 -13.87 -26.92 6.66
N GLU A 553 -13.31 -25.73 6.55
CA GLU A 553 -12.29 -25.38 5.54
C GLU A 553 -11.03 -26.21 5.72
N LEU A 554 -10.60 -26.45 6.96
CA LEU A 554 -9.45 -27.31 7.24
C LEU A 554 -9.71 -28.76 6.77
N LYS A 555 -10.92 -29.29 6.99
CA LYS A 555 -11.33 -30.60 6.47
C LYS A 555 -11.34 -30.63 4.95
N GLN A 556 -11.77 -29.54 4.28
CA GLN A 556 -11.75 -29.43 2.81
C GLN A 556 -10.32 -29.49 2.26
N VAL A 557 -9.38 -28.75 2.86
CA VAL A 557 -7.96 -28.82 2.46
C VAL A 557 -7.39 -30.23 2.63
N TYR A 558 -7.73 -30.91 3.73
CA TYR A 558 -7.32 -32.29 3.95
C TYR A 558 -7.93 -33.27 2.93
N GLN A 559 -9.20 -33.10 2.58
CA GLN A 559 -9.86 -33.91 1.55
C GLN A 559 -9.22 -33.68 0.18
N LEU A 560 -8.92 -32.42 -0.18
CA LEU A 560 -8.20 -32.08 -1.42
C LEU A 560 -6.81 -32.72 -1.45
N PHE A 561 -6.09 -32.73 -0.33
CA PHE A 561 -4.81 -33.44 -0.23
C PHE A 561 -4.96 -34.92 -0.56
N ARG A 562 -6.04 -35.56 -0.08
CA ARG A 562 -6.32 -36.99 -0.31
C ARG A 562 -6.76 -37.29 -1.75
N SER A 563 -7.54 -36.41 -2.38
CA SER A 563 -8.16 -36.67 -3.69
C SER A 563 -7.36 -36.13 -4.88
N ALA A 564 -6.71 -34.98 -4.74
CA ALA A 564 -6.04 -34.24 -5.82
C ALA A 564 -4.53 -34.04 -5.58
N GLY A 565 -4.01 -34.54 -4.44
CA GLY A 565 -2.60 -34.47 -4.09
C GLY A 565 -2.16 -33.17 -3.43
N TRP A 566 -0.87 -33.08 -3.12
CA TRP A 566 -0.33 -32.01 -2.26
C TRP A 566 -0.35 -30.62 -2.91
N ARG A 567 -0.19 -30.50 -4.23
CA ARG A 567 -0.19 -29.21 -4.93
C ARG A 567 -1.53 -28.49 -4.81
N ALA A 568 -2.63 -29.17 -5.15
CA ALA A 568 -3.98 -28.62 -5.03
C ALA A 568 -4.31 -28.22 -3.58
N ALA A 569 -3.86 -29.01 -2.60
CA ALA A 569 -4.03 -28.68 -1.19
C ALA A 569 -3.24 -27.43 -0.77
N LEU A 570 -2.04 -27.22 -1.31
CA LEU A 570 -1.23 -26.02 -1.03
C LEU A 570 -1.83 -24.77 -1.67
N ASP A 571 -2.34 -24.86 -2.90
CA ASP A 571 -2.99 -23.73 -3.55
C ASP A 571 -4.23 -23.28 -2.76
N GLU A 572 -5.05 -24.25 -2.33
CA GLU A 572 -6.19 -23.96 -1.45
C GLU A 572 -5.73 -23.42 -0.09
N TRP A 573 -4.68 -23.98 0.52
CA TRP A 573 -4.12 -23.46 1.77
C TRP A 573 -3.68 -22.00 1.63
N ASN A 574 -2.96 -21.64 0.56
CA ASN A 574 -2.51 -20.28 0.29
C ASN A 574 -3.70 -19.31 0.18
N LEU A 575 -4.76 -19.73 -0.54
CA LEU A 575 -6.00 -18.96 -0.66
C LEU A 575 -6.69 -18.76 0.70
N ARG A 576 -6.74 -19.81 1.53
CA ARG A 576 -7.35 -19.75 2.86
C ARG A 576 -6.51 -18.94 3.86
N GLU A 577 -5.19 -19.02 3.77
CA GLU A 577 -4.26 -18.20 4.56
C GLU A 577 -4.45 -16.71 4.26
N PHE A 578 -4.66 -16.34 3.00
CA PHE A 578 -5.01 -14.97 2.64
C PHE A 578 -6.36 -14.53 3.24
N ARG A 579 -7.37 -15.42 3.22
CA ARG A 579 -8.74 -15.08 3.63
C ARG A 579 -8.98 -15.11 5.13
N TYR A 580 -8.44 -16.10 5.86
CA TYR A 580 -8.85 -16.42 7.22
C TYR A 580 -7.69 -16.43 8.21
N THR A 581 -7.89 -15.76 9.35
CA THR A 581 -6.86 -15.62 10.39
C THR A 581 -6.43 -16.96 10.99
N ALA A 582 -7.36 -17.93 11.06
CA ALA A 582 -7.08 -19.27 11.54
C ALA A 582 -5.91 -19.92 10.79
N PHE A 583 -5.91 -19.87 9.45
CA PHE A 583 -4.87 -20.46 8.61
C PHE A 583 -3.52 -19.75 8.73
N VAL A 584 -3.51 -18.46 9.05
CA VAL A 584 -2.29 -17.69 9.34
C VAL A 584 -1.67 -18.14 10.66
N VAL A 585 -2.48 -18.43 11.67
CA VAL A 585 -2.04 -18.65 13.05
C VAL A 585 -1.78 -20.13 13.37
N TYR A 586 -2.51 -21.07 12.75
CA TYR A 586 -2.44 -22.51 13.04
C TYR A 586 -1.04 -23.12 12.99
N PRO A 587 -0.20 -22.87 11.97
CA PRO A 587 1.15 -23.43 11.95
C PRO A 587 1.94 -23.03 13.19
N PHE A 588 1.89 -21.75 13.58
CA PHE A 588 2.62 -21.23 14.74
C PHE A 588 2.09 -21.81 16.06
N LEU A 589 0.78 -21.97 16.20
CA LEU A 589 0.21 -22.62 17.40
C LEU A 589 0.63 -24.08 17.50
N LEU A 590 0.59 -24.81 16.38
CA LEU A 590 1.02 -26.20 16.34
C LEU A 590 2.48 -26.34 16.79
N PHE A 591 3.39 -25.55 16.20
CA PHE A 591 4.79 -25.56 16.60
C PHE A 591 5.00 -25.12 18.06
N ALA A 592 4.24 -24.14 18.55
CA ALA A 592 4.33 -23.71 19.95
C ALA A 592 3.88 -24.81 20.93
N VAL A 593 2.83 -25.56 20.59
CA VAL A 593 2.35 -26.72 21.37
C VAL A 593 3.38 -27.85 21.32
N LEU A 594 3.89 -28.21 20.14
CA LEU A 594 4.94 -29.22 20.00
C LEU A 594 6.18 -28.82 20.81
N ALA A 595 6.59 -27.56 20.74
CA ALA A 595 7.77 -27.06 21.44
C ALA A 595 7.64 -27.17 22.97
N ARG A 596 6.40 -27.14 23.48
CA ARG A 596 6.07 -27.39 24.88
C ARG A 596 6.03 -28.89 25.22
N LEU A 597 5.43 -29.72 24.37
CA LEU A 597 5.29 -31.16 24.60
C LEU A 597 6.65 -31.89 24.57
N PHE A 598 7.54 -31.48 23.68
CA PHE A 598 8.86 -32.10 23.49
C PHE A 598 9.99 -31.39 24.27
N ARG A 599 9.64 -30.58 25.27
CA ARG A 599 10.61 -29.82 26.07
C ARG A 599 11.37 -30.77 27.02
N THR A 600 12.70 -30.73 26.99
CA THR A 600 13.54 -31.56 27.88
C THR A 600 13.97 -30.79 29.13
N ARG A 601 14.49 -31.51 30.13
CA ARG A 601 14.95 -30.93 31.41
C ARG A 601 16.16 -30.00 31.22
N ASP A 602 17.01 -30.26 30.23
CA ASP A 602 18.16 -29.43 29.87
C ASP A 602 17.74 -28.09 29.24
N ASP A 603 16.59 -28.06 28.56
CA ASP A 603 16.01 -26.82 28.02
C ASP A 603 15.48 -25.88 29.14
N ASP A 604 15.28 -26.39 30.38
CA ASP A 604 14.84 -25.61 31.53
C ASP A 604 15.97 -24.85 32.25
N GLU A 605 17.24 -25.24 32.08
CA GLU A 605 18.37 -24.56 32.72
C GLU A 605 18.68 -23.20 32.06
N ILE A 606 18.52 -23.13 30.74
CA ILE A 606 18.61 -21.88 29.95
C ILE A 606 17.51 -20.88 30.40
N PHE A 607 16.40 -21.38 30.95
CA PHE A 607 15.27 -20.59 31.44
C PHE A 607 15.43 -20.01 32.85
N ARG A 608 16.53 -20.28 33.56
CA ARG A 608 16.65 -19.90 34.99
C ARG A 608 17.10 -18.47 35.26
N ALA A 609 17.59 -17.73 34.26
CA ALA A 609 17.87 -16.31 34.42
C ALA A 609 16.58 -15.50 34.71
N ALA A 610 16.53 -14.81 35.85
CA ALA A 610 15.33 -14.13 36.34
C ALA A 610 14.78 -13.08 35.35
N GLU A 611 15.67 -12.34 34.68
CA GLU A 611 15.30 -11.35 33.65
C GLU A 611 14.64 -12.01 32.42
N HIS A 612 15.18 -13.16 32.00
CA HIS A 612 14.64 -13.90 30.86
C HIS A 612 13.24 -14.46 31.16
N ARG A 613 12.96 -14.85 32.40
CA ARG A 613 11.62 -15.30 32.84
C ARG A 613 10.58 -14.20 32.79
N LEU A 614 10.95 -12.97 33.18
CA LEU A 614 10.03 -11.84 33.17
C LEU A 614 9.60 -11.49 31.74
N GLU A 615 10.55 -11.42 30.81
CA GLU A 615 10.26 -11.11 29.40
C GLU A 615 9.41 -12.21 28.74
N ILE A 616 9.71 -13.49 28.98
CA ILE A 616 8.86 -14.57 28.47
C ILE A 616 7.44 -14.51 29.05
N SER A 617 7.30 -14.16 30.33
CA SER A 617 5.98 -13.98 30.96
C SER A 617 5.21 -12.83 30.31
N ARG A 618 5.87 -11.71 30.00
CA ARG A 618 5.28 -10.60 29.23
C ARG A 618 4.85 -11.03 27.83
N ALA A 619 5.68 -11.80 27.12
CA ALA A 619 5.32 -12.35 25.80
C ALA A 619 4.08 -13.24 25.86
N ARG A 620 3.96 -14.08 26.90
CA ARG A 620 2.76 -14.90 27.14
C ARG A 620 1.52 -14.06 27.42
N ILE A 621 1.64 -13.00 28.22
CA ILE A 621 0.52 -12.08 28.48
C ILE A 621 0.07 -11.42 27.17
N MET A 622 1.00 -10.93 26.35
CA MET A 622 0.67 -10.34 25.04
C MET A 622 -0.02 -11.32 24.09
N PHE A 623 0.42 -12.59 24.06
CA PHE A 623 -0.25 -13.64 23.29
C PHE A 623 -1.72 -13.78 23.73
N TRP A 624 -1.96 -13.94 25.03
CA TRP A 624 -3.32 -14.10 25.56
C TRP A 624 -4.18 -12.85 25.41
N LEU A 625 -3.61 -11.66 25.55
CA LEU A 625 -4.32 -10.41 25.25
C LEU A 625 -4.72 -10.35 23.79
N SER A 626 -3.84 -10.78 22.87
CA SER A 626 -4.14 -10.78 21.44
C SER A 626 -5.25 -11.77 21.10
N VAL A 627 -5.16 -13.00 21.61
CA VAL A 627 -6.20 -14.04 21.48
C VAL A 627 -7.54 -13.56 22.06
N THR A 628 -7.52 -13.02 23.27
CA THR A 628 -8.74 -12.55 23.96
C THR A 628 -9.36 -11.39 23.19
N THR A 629 -8.56 -10.44 22.72
CA THR A 629 -9.05 -9.33 21.90
C THR A 629 -9.71 -9.86 20.64
N LEU A 630 -9.05 -10.78 19.92
CA LEU A 630 -9.61 -11.39 18.72
C LEU A 630 -10.95 -12.08 19.01
N LEU A 631 -11.01 -12.95 20.03
CA LEU A 631 -12.24 -13.66 20.39
C LEU A 631 -13.37 -12.71 20.79
N VAL A 632 -13.07 -11.62 21.51
CA VAL A 632 -14.06 -10.59 21.84
C VAL A 632 -14.58 -9.89 20.59
N LEU A 633 -13.70 -9.53 19.63
CA LEU A 633 -14.13 -8.90 18.39
C LEU A 633 -15.00 -9.83 17.53
N LEU A 634 -14.63 -11.11 17.45
CA LEU A 634 -15.42 -12.13 16.76
C LEU A 634 -16.79 -12.35 17.44
N PHE A 635 -16.80 -12.40 18.77
CA PHE A 635 -18.02 -12.56 19.54
C PHE A 635 -18.94 -11.33 19.44
N LEU A 636 -18.40 -10.12 19.41
CA LEU A 636 -19.23 -8.91 19.31
C LEU A 636 -19.85 -8.74 17.91
N ALA A 637 -19.24 -9.31 16.87
CA ALA A 637 -19.70 -9.17 15.51
C ALA A 637 -21.13 -9.71 15.33
N TYR A 638 -21.95 -8.93 14.63
CA TYR A 638 -23.33 -9.29 14.30
C TYR A 638 -23.65 -8.93 12.84
N GLY A 639 -22.64 -8.98 11.97
CA GLY A 639 -22.75 -8.64 10.56
C GLY A 639 -23.24 -9.78 9.67
N ARG A 640 -23.52 -9.44 8.42
CA ARG A 640 -23.81 -10.42 7.35
C ARG A 640 -22.59 -11.28 7.03
N TYR A 641 -21.40 -10.66 7.02
CA TYR A 641 -20.12 -11.30 6.72
C TYR A 641 -19.44 -11.88 7.97
N ASP A 642 -18.57 -12.87 7.77
CA ASP A 642 -17.78 -13.44 8.85
C ASP A 642 -16.68 -12.46 9.32
N PRO A 643 -16.52 -12.24 10.63
CA PRO A 643 -15.58 -11.27 11.17
C PRO A 643 -14.12 -11.76 11.26
N ASP A 644 -13.85 -13.05 11.03
CA ASP A 644 -12.52 -13.66 11.14
C ASP A 644 -11.68 -13.56 9.87
N LEU A 645 -12.26 -12.94 8.85
CA LEU A 645 -11.57 -12.60 7.62
C LEU A 645 -10.36 -11.74 7.97
N THR A 646 -9.19 -12.14 7.51
CA THR A 646 -7.93 -11.52 7.91
C THR A 646 -7.89 -10.05 7.49
N TYR A 647 -8.62 -9.70 6.43
CA TYR A 647 -8.81 -8.33 5.97
C TYR A 647 -9.95 -7.55 6.68
N HIS A 648 -10.62 -8.09 7.68
CA HIS A 648 -11.50 -7.31 8.56
C HIS A 648 -10.88 -7.06 9.93
N LEU A 649 -9.79 -7.77 10.25
CA LEU A 649 -9.20 -7.73 11.57
C LEU A 649 -8.08 -6.69 11.71
N PRO A 650 -7.89 -6.15 12.93
CA PRO A 650 -6.75 -5.28 13.22
C PRO A 650 -5.41 -6.03 13.12
N MET A 651 -4.55 -5.60 12.19
CA MET A 651 -3.33 -6.34 11.80
C MET A 651 -2.31 -6.56 12.93
N ALA A 652 -2.28 -5.71 13.97
CA ALA A 652 -1.30 -5.91 15.03
C ALA A 652 -1.60 -7.17 15.86
N LEU A 653 -2.85 -7.63 15.93
CA LEU A 653 -3.22 -8.86 16.63
C LEU A 653 -2.57 -10.11 16.02
N PRO A 654 -2.78 -10.45 14.73
CA PRO A 654 -2.13 -11.61 14.14
C PRO A 654 -0.61 -11.49 14.16
N VAL A 655 -0.04 -10.30 13.94
CA VAL A 655 1.41 -10.09 14.04
C VAL A 655 1.93 -10.39 15.45
N LEU A 656 1.28 -9.88 16.51
CA LEU A 656 1.66 -10.20 17.90
C LEU A 656 1.50 -11.68 18.22
N MET A 657 0.43 -12.32 17.77
CA MET A 657 0.21 -13.75 17.97
C MET A 657 1.33 -14.57 17.34
N ILE A 658 1.71 -14.27 16.09
CA ILE A 658 2.84 -14.91 15.40
C ILE A 658 4.14 -14.69 16.19
N LEU A 659 4.47 -13.43 16.49
CA LEU A 659 5.73 -13.07 17.15
C LEU A 659 5.87 -13.72 18.55
N THR A 660 4.79 -13.74 19.33
CA THR A 660 4.80 -14.34 20.67
C THR A 660 4.78 -15.87 20.62
N ALA A 661 4.11 -16.49 19.65
CA ALA A 661 4.20 -17.92 19.40
C ALA A 661 5.62 -18.34 18.99
N VAL A 662 6.28 -17.57 18.12
CA VAL A 662 7.68 -17.76 17.74
C VAL A 662 8.60 -17.71 18.96
N VAL A 663 8.40 -16.75 19.87
CA VAL A 663 9.17 -16.69 21.12
C VAL A 663 9.03 -18.00 21.91
N ALA A 664 7.82 -18.55 21.99
CA ALA A 664 7.62 -19.85 22.64
C ALA A 664 8.31 -21.02 21.90
N ILE A 665 8.33 -21.02 20.57
CA ILE A 665 8.98 -22.05 19.74
C ILE A 665 10.51 -21.99 19.86
N VAL A 666 11.09 -20.79 19.68
CA VAL A 666 12.54 -20.58 19.65
C VAL A 666 13.19 -20.88 21.00
N HIS A 667 12.46 -20.62 22.08
CA HIS A 667 12.88 -20.95 23.44
C HIS A 667 12.41 -22.35 23.88
N GLY A 668 11.64 -23.06 23.07
CA GLY A 668 11.23 -24.43 23.39
C GLY A 668 12.23 -25.48 22.94
N SER A 669 11.70 -26.68 22.72
CA SER A 669 12.45 -27.87 22.32
C SER A 669 13.36 -27.67 21.09
N ARG A 670 14.63 -28.08 21.18
CA ARG A 670 15.59 -28.09 20.06
C ARG A 670 15.07 -28.78 18.78
N PRO A 671 14.60 -30.03 18.80
CA PRO A 671 14.10 -30.70 17.59
C PRO A 671 12.93 -29.94 16.95
N VAL A 672 11.98 -29.44 17.75
CA VAL A 672 10.83 -28.69 17.22
C VAL A 672 11.26 -27.37 16.57
N ARG A 673 12.26 -26.68 17.15
CA ARG A 673 12.85 -25.48 16.57
C ARG A 673 13.49 -25.74 15.20
N TYR A 674 14.19 -26.87 15.02
CA TYR A 674 14.74 -27.23 13.71
C TYR A 674 13.65 -27.57 12.69
N LEU A 675 12.61 -28.30 13.11
CA LEU A 675 11.44 -28.56 12.28
C LEU A 675 10.75 -27.25 11.86
N PHE A 676 10.64 -26.30 12.79
CA PHE A 676 10.10 -24.98 12.51
C PHE A 676 10.96 -24.23 11.48
N TYR A 677 12.30 -24.26 11.59
CA TYR A 677 13.16 -23.64 10.58
C TYR A 677 13.01 -24.30 9.20
N GLY A 678 12.87 -25.63 9.15
CA GLY A 678 12.53 -26.35 7.91
C GLY A 678 11.19 -25.90 7.32
N TRP A 679 10.17 -25.71 8.17
CA TRP A 679 8.87 -25.17 7.76
C TRP A 679 8.96 -23.73 7.25
N VAL A 680 9.80 -22.88 7.84
CA VAL A 680 10.01 -21.50 7.37
C VAL A 680 10.62 -21.50 5.96
N ILE A 681 11.61 -22.37 5.71
CA ILE A 681 12.21 -22.53 4.37
C ILE A 681 11.14 -23.03 3.38
N PHE A 682 10.35 -24.02 3.77
CA PHE A 682 9.23 -24.51 2.97
C PHE A 682 8.19 -23.41 2.68
N ALA A 683 7.87 -22.57 3.66
CA ALA A 683 6.94 -21.45 3.49
C ALA A 683 7.48 -20.38 2.52
N ALA A 684 8.79 -20.12 2.53
CA ALA A 684 9.41 -19.25 1.53
C ALA A 684 9.32 -19.86 0.12
N TRP A 685 9.67 -21.14 -0.02
CA TRP A 685 9.59 -21.84 -1.28
C TRP A 685 8.16 -21.90 -1.85
N ARG A 686 7.15 -22.25 -1.04
CA ARG A 686 5.75 -22.34 -1.51
C ARG A 686 5.21 -20.99 -2.00
N LEU A 687 5.63 -19.88 -1.38
CA LEU A 687 5.18 -18.54 -1.75
C LEU A 687 5.92 -18.01 -2.99
N ALA A 688 7.12 -18.51 -3.26
CA ALA A 688 7.89 -18.19 -4.46
C ALA A 688 7.43 -19.01 -5.69
N LEU A 689 6.80 -20.18 -5.49
CA LEU A 689 6.40 -21.10 -6.56
C LEU A 689 5.59 -20.46 -7.71
N PRO A 690 4.65 -19.52 -7.48
CA PRO A 690 3.93 -18.88 -8.58
C PRO A 690 4.79 -17.98 -9.48
N TYR A 691 6.04 -17.70 -9.09
CA TYR A 691 6.97 -16.78 -9.76
C TYR A 691 8.23 -17.50 -10.30
N LEU A 692 8.32 -18.81 -10.12
CA LEU A 692 9.37 -19.69 -10.64
C LEU A 692 8.79 -20.53 -11.78
#